data_AF-A0A9N9GN48-F1
#
_entry.id   AF-A0A9N9GN48-F1
#
_cell.length_a   1.000
_cell.length_b   1.000
_cell.length_c   1.000
_cell.angle_alpha   90.00
_cell.angle_beta   90.00
_cell.angle_gamma   90.00
#
_symmetry.space_group_name_H-M   'P 1'
#
loop_
_entity.id
_entity.type
_entity.pdbx_description
1 polymer ?
#
loop_
_entity_poly.entity_id
_entity_poly.type
_entity_poly.pdbx_seq_one_letter_code
_entity_poly.pdbx_strand_id
1 'polypeptide(L)'
;MYRRTRLHPLFVVEKINSLLSSLRPPVAKRIPFEESYFGIKRVDEYRWLEDSKDPDVNAYIEAENSYAKQMMKPTKTLQRRLITEMRQKLITTRLMPPLKTVVNGYEFYSRNSKRGLVYYRRKREPGATETVLFDSRYIANTGKRVRSILLSPDTNMLSYLLEEDGTEIGSLYFKDLTTNKILQTDELQGVFNFVWSANNKYVYYTMTDEQLRPCRVYVHRIGSGQSDDVLIYNEKKESAFVDITLTKDKKLITIHSSTLSSSEVHIFDAYHSMSDGPPALQLIEPRKSDLEYYVDHHDDCLYILTNANGAKNFKLTRARQPHTSERFWEDLIVMNKNERIQDIDIFRKFITIYAKRDGLPVIQCYDFRTSEIHEVKLPMRYCTISPGNNLDHNTDIVQFHCTSPLTLQSTLEYNMETRVLNIIRSHPIHRFNPTWYDCYRVYAKGSDGTEIPITLIHKKGLKLDGRNPLLLRTYGAYGSPTEPDFQIEHLPLVERDWIIALAHVRGGGELGHVWYENGRAMKKKNTFIDIITVAEYLIRSGYSSKSRMTAIGASAGGLALGSVLNARPDLFRAVILRVPFLDPLSSMLNPSIPLTRLEYDEWGNPKESEAAYRYIESYAPYDNIPYHLTTPNNVTTTGNAQKTTYPAPSILVTAGMRDQRVAYWQPLKWVARVTLVLVMANWVKSKS
;
A
#
# COMPACT_ATOMS: atom_id res chain seq x y z
N MET A 1 11.94 -58.60 6.13
CA MET A 1 13.04 -57.62 6.14
C MET A 1 12.63 -56.40 5.32
N TYR A 2 12.32 -55.26 5.94
CA TYR A 2 12.48 -53.92 5.36
C TYR A 2 12.29 -52.92 6.52
N ARG A 3 13.33 -52.74 7.33
CA ARG A 3 13.39 -51.69 8.36
C ARG A 3 13.47 -50.34 7.63
N ARG A 4 12.37 -49.57 7.64
CA ARG A 4 12.41 -48.14 7.35
C ARG A 4 13.09 -47.44 8.53
N THR A 5 14.39 -47.19 8.41
CA THR A 5 15.14 -46.30 9.29
C THR A 5 14.55 -44.89 9.15
N ARG A 6 13.73 -44.47 10.13
CA ARG A 6 13.43 -43.05 10.34
C ARG A 6 14.72 -42.40 10.83
N LEU A 7 15.37 -41.62 9.98
CA LEU A 7 16.46 -40.73 10.39
C LEU A 7 15.93 -39.74 11.44
N HIS A 8 16.61 -39.68 12.60
CA HIS A 8 16.26 -38.80 13.70
C HIS A 8 16.32 -37.32 13.25
N PRO A 9 15.36 -36.45 13.61
CA PRO A 9 15.34 -35.05 13.17
C PRO A 9 16.62 -34.25 13.49
N LEU A 10 17.35 -34.64 14.54
CA LEU A 10 18.65 -34.08 14.92
C LEU A 10 19.74 -34.30 13.85
N PHE A 11 19.84 -35.50 13.27
CA PHE A 11 20.82 -35.83 12.23
C PHE A 11 20.57 -35.07 10.91
N VAL A 12 19.32 -34.75 10.60
CA VAL A 12 18.96 -33.96 9.41
C VAL A 12 19.34 -32.49 9.60
N VAL A 13 19.13 -31.95 10.81
CA VAL A 13 19.53 -30.57 11.16
C VAL A 13 21.05 -30.41 11.14
N GLU A 14 21.81 -31.36 11.69
CA GLU A 14 23.28 -31.32 11.69
C GLU A 14 23.87 -31.37 10.27
N LYS A 15 23.34 -32.24 9.40
CA LYS A 15 23.83 -32.35 8.01
C LYS A 15 23.47 -31.13 7.16
N ILE A 16 22.32 -30.50 7.41
CA ILE A 16 21.96 -29.21 6.80
C ILE A 16 22.88 -28.09 7.31
N ASN A 17 23.13 -28.03 8.61
CA ASN A 17 24.03 -27.03 9.20
C ASN A 17 25.47 -27.16 8.68
N SER A 18 25.98 -28.39 8.49
CA SER A 18 27.31 -28.65 7.91
C SER A 18 27.40 -28.33 6.41
N LEU A 19 26.31 -28.42 5.66
CA LEU A 19 26.29 -28.03 4.24
C LEU A 19 26.24 -26.51 4.09
N LEU A 20 25.41 -25.85 4.92
CA LEU A 20 25.26 -24.39 4.94
C LEU A 20 26.51 -23.66 5.48
N SER A 21 27.29 -24.29 6.37
CA SER A 21 28.53 -23.70 6.90
C SER A 21 29.66 -23.58 5.87
N SER A 22 29.55 -24.25 4.71
CA SER A 22 30.52 -24.17 3.60
C SER A 22 30.21 -23.07 2.57
N LEU A 23 28.98 -22.54 2.58
CA LEU A 23 28.51 -21.49 1.69
C LEU A 23 29.01 -20.13 2.19
N ARG A 24 29.86 -19.47 1.40
CA ARG A 24 30.31 -18.11 1.69
C ARG A 24 29.40 -17.10 1.00
N PRO A 25 28.98 -16.04 1.70
CA PRO A 25 28.23 -14.96 1.06
C PRO A 25 29.13 -14.19 0.08
N PRO A 26 28.56 -13.59 -0.98
CA PRO A 26 29.30 -12.71 -1.88
C PRO A 26 29.90 -11.52 -1.13
N VAL A 27 31.06 -11.04 -1.60
CA VAL A 27 31.75 -9.89 -1.02
C VAL A 27 31.76 -8.75 -2.03
N ALA A 28 31.09 -7.64 -1.70
CA ALA A 28 31.11 -6.44 -2.52
C ALA A 28 32.45 -5.69 -2.40
N LYS A 29 32.93 -5.11 -3.50
CA LYS A 29 34.06 -4.17 -3.49
C LYS A 29 33.68 -2.91 -2.70
N ARG A 30 34.68 -2.31 -2.03
CA ARG A 30 34.55 -1.06 -1.28
C ARG A 30 35.24 0.05 -2.04
N ILE A 31 34.49 1.07 -2.40
CA ILE A 31 35.00 2.26 -3.09
C ILE A 31 34.57 3.45 -2.26
N PRO A 32 35.46 4.03 -1.43
CA PRO A 32 35.11 5.17 -0.60
C PRO A 32 34.58 6.32 -1.45
N PHE A 33 33.34 6.73 -1.19
CA PHE A 33 32.75 7.94 -1.72
C PHE A 33 32.45 8.86 -0.54
N GLU A 34 33.16 9.98 -0.45
CA GLU A 34 32.95 10.97 0.60
C GLU A 34 31.96 12.04 0.14
N GLU A 35 30.97 12.31 0.97
CA GLU A 35 30.08 13.46 0.82
C GLU A 35 30.11 14.30 2.08
N SER A 36 29.79 15.59 1.95
CA SER A 36 29.62 16.47 3.09
C SER A 36 28.38 17.33 2.97
N TYR A 37 27.58 17.33 4.04
CA TYR A 37 26.39 18.16 4.21
C TYR A 37 26.48 18.85 5.56
N PHE A 38 26.28 20.17 5.61
CA PHE A 38 26.40 20.97 6.84
C PHE A 38 27.73 20.77 7.61
N GLY A 39 28.83 20.49 6.88
CA GLY A 39 30.14 20.20 7.49
C GLY A 39 30.26 18.82 8.12
N ILE A 40 29.21 17.99 8.09
CA ILE A 40 29.23 16.58 8.51
C ILE A 40 29.78 15.77 7.34
N LYS A 41 30.81 14.95 7.57
CA LYS A 41 31.35 14.04 6.55
C LYS A 41 30.69 12.67 6.66
N ARG A 42 30.28 12.11 5.52
CA ARG A 42 29.73 10.76 5.40
C ARG A 42 30.52 10.00 4.34
N VAL A 43 30.87 8.74 4.65
CA VAL A 43 31.57 7.85 3.70
C VAL A 43 30.65 6.71 3.30
N ASP A 44 30.30 6.65 2.01
CA ASP A 44 29.51 5.58 1.42
C ASP A 44 30.39 4.71 0.51
N GLU A 45 30.85 3.59 1.04
CA GLU A 45 31.74 2.67 0.32
C GLU A 45 31.03 1.83 -0.76
N TYR A 46 29.70 1.89 -0.80
CA TYR A 46 28.86 1.08 -1.66
C TYR A 46 28.01 1.92 -2.62
N ARG A 47 28.31 3.22 -2.75
CA ARG A 47 27.64 4.16 -3.66
C ARG A 47 27.63 3.68 -5.11
N TRP A 48 28.66 2.93 -5.52
CA TRP A 48 28.76 2.35 -6.86
C TRP A 48 27.62 1.36 -7.19
N LEU A 49 26.96 0.78 -6.18
CA LEU A 49 25.82 -0.13 -6.38
C LEU A 49 24.55 0.56 -6.87
N GLU A 50 24.54 1.89 -6.96
CA GLU A 50 23.41 2.66 -7.46
C GLU A 50 23.36 2.72 -8.98
N ASP A 51 24.49 2.57 -9.67
CA ASP A 51 24.57 2.61 -11.12
C ASP A 51 24.19 1.27 -11.76
N SER A 52 22.95 1.16 -12.25
CA SER A 52 22.45 -0.06 -12.87
C SER A 52 23.12 -0.41 -14.20
N LYS A 53 23.89 0.52 -14.78
CA LYS A 53 24.64 0.32 -16.03
C LYS A 53 26.04 -0.27 -15.78
N ASP A 54 26.54 -0.21 -14.54
CA ASP A 54 27.82 -0.80 -14.18
C ASP A 54 27.71 -2.35 -14.23
N PRO A 55 28.53 -3.05 -15.05
CA PRO A 55 28.51 -4.51 -15.12
C PRO A 55 28.84 -5.19 -13.78
N ASP A 56 29.63 -4.56 -12.90
CA ASP A 56 29.96 -5.12 -11.59
C ASP A 56 28.73 -5.18 -10.68
N VAL A 57 27.75 -4.28 -10.87
CA VAL A 57 26.51 -4.27 -10.10
C VAL A 57 25.67 -5.49 -10.47
N ASN A 58 25.53 -5.76 -11.77
CA ASN A 58 24.82 -6.94 -12.26
C ASN A 58 25.51 -8.24 -11.80
N ALA A 59 26.85 -8.30 -11.88
CA ALA A 59 27.61 -9.44 -11.40
C ALA A 59 27.39 -9.69 -9.89
N TYR A 60 27.38 -8.63 -9.07
CA TYR A 60 27.11 -8.75 -7.64
C TYR A 60 25.68 -9.21 -7.35
N ILE A 61 24.68 -8.68 -8.06
CA ILE A 61 23.28 -9.11 -7.95
C ILE A 61 23.11 -10.59 -8.31
N GLU A 62 23.76 -11.06 -9.38
CA GLU A 62 23.73 -12.47 -9.78
C GLU A 62 24.36 -13.37 -8.72
N ALA A 63 25.49 -12.95 -8.14
CA ALA A 63 26.15 -13.66 -7.05
C ALA A 63 25.25 -13.77 -5.80
N GLU A 64 24.62 -12.67 -5.38
CA GLU A 64 23.67 -12.65 -4.25
C GLU A 64 22.45 -13.54 -4.51
N ASN A 65 21.89 -13.48 -5.72
CA ASN A 65 20.78 -14.35 -6.11
C ASN A 65 21.18 -15.84 -6.11
N SER A 66 22.41 -16.16 -6.56
CA SER A 66 22.94 -17.52 -6.51
C SER A 66 23.10 -18.01 -5.06
N TYR A 67 23.69 -17.17 -4.20
CA TYR A 67 23.85 -17.45 -2.78
C TYR A 67 22.50 -17.70 -2.10
N ALA A 68 21.53 -16.80 -2.28
CA ALA A 68 20.18 -16.95 -1.74
C ALA A 68 19.49 -18.24 -2.22
N LYS A 69 19.60 -18.57 -3.52
CA LYS A 69 19.06 -19.83 -4.08
C LYS A 69 19.67 -21.07 -3.43
N GLN A 70 20.97 -21.04 -3.16
CA GLN A 70 21.69 -22.15 -2.51
C GLN A 70 21.30 -22.28 -1.03
N MET A 71 21.28 -21.16 -0.29
CA MET A 71 20.82 -21.12 1.11
C MET A 71 19.38 -21.62 1.27
N MET A 72 18.50 -21.29 0.34
CA MET A 72 17.10 -21.71 0.37
C MET A 72 16.85 -23.12 -0.18
N LYS A 73 17.85 -23.76 -0.82
CA LYS A 73 17.72 -25.08 -1.45
C LYS A 73 17.14 -26.16 -0.51
N PRO A 74 17.55 -26.27 0.78
CA PRO A 74 16.99 -27.27 1.70
C PRO A 74 15.49 -27.10 1.96
N THR A 75 14.95 -25.89 1.78
CA THR A 75 13.54 -25.57 2.07
C THR A 75 12.60 -25.83 0.88
N LYS A 76 13.10 -26.19 -0.31
CA LYS A 76 12.28 -26.35 -1.54
C LYS A 76 11.09 -27.29 -1.38
N THR A 77 11.25 -28.40 -0.63
CA THR A 77 10.15 -29.34 -0.38
C THR A 77 9.04 -28.68 0.46
N LEU A 78 9.42 -27.93 1.50
CA LEU A 78 8.47 -27.18 2.32
C LEU A 78 7.77 -26.10 1.48
N GLN A 79 8.51 -25.32 0.69
CA GLN A 79 7.93 -24.29 -0.18
C GLN A 79 6.87 -24.86 -1.13
N ARG A 80 7.18 -25.97 -1.82
CA ARG A 80 6.21 -26.66 -2.71
C ARG A 80 4.98 -27.13 -1.97
N ARG A 81 5.16 -27.66 -0.77
CA ARG A 81 4.04 -28.09 0.09
C ARG A 81 3.16 -26.91 0.48
N LEU A 82 3.74 -25.80 0.95
CA LEU A 82 3.01 -24.59 1.33
C LEU A 82 2.25 -24.00 0.14
N ILE A 83 2.88 -23.90 -1.04
CA ILE A 83 2.21 -23.45 -2.27
C ILE A 83 1.03 -24.36 -2.62
N THR A 84 1.19 -25.68 -2.48
CA THR A 84 0.12 -26.65 -2.76
C THR A 84 -1.03 -26.49 -1.76
N GLU A 85 -0.72 -26.36 -0.47
CA GLU A 85 -1.72 -26.12 0.59
C GLU A 85 -2.51 -24.85 0.30
N MET A 86 -1.82 -23.72 0.06
CA MET A 86 -2.46 -22.43 -0.26
C MET A 86 -3.32 -22.50 -1.52
N ARG A 87 -2.82 -23.10 -2.60
CA ARG A 87 -3.60 -23.30 -3.84
C ARG A 87 -4.86 -24.11 -3.58
N GLN A 88 -4.77 -25.18 -2.78
CA GLN A 88 -5.92 -26.01 -2.42
C GLN A 88 -7.00 -25.25 -1.65
N LYS A 89 -6.63 -24.24 -0.84
CA LYS A 89 -7.59 -23.38 -0.13
C LYS A 89 -8.40 -22.48 -1.07
N LEU A 90 -7.80 -22.09 -2.21
CA LEU A 90 -8.38 -21.15 -3.18
C LEU A 90 -9.05 -21.83 -4.39
N ILE A 91 -9.14 -23.17 -4.42
CA ILE A 91 -9.78 -23.88 -5.54
C ILE A 91 -11.25 -23.50 -5.61
N THR A 92 -11.67 -22.81 -6.66
CA THR A 92 -13.09 -22.60 -6.95
C THR A 92 -13.56 -23.69 -7.90
N THR A 93 -14.46 -24.59 -7.45
CA THR A 93 -14.99 -25.68 -8.29
C THR A 93 -16.05 -25.22 -9.30
N ARG A 94 -16.57 -24.00 -9.14
CA ARG A 94 -17.50 -23.34 -10.06
C ARG A 94 -17.07 -21.89 -10.27
N LEU A 95 -17.22 -21.39 -11.51
CA LEU A 95 -17.11 -19.96 -11.78
C LEU A 95 -18.22 -19.25 -11.00
N MET A 96 -17.84 -18.28 -10.15
CA MET A 96 -18.83 -17.45 -9.48
C MET A 96 -19.55 -16.58 -10.50
N PRO A 97 -20.85 -16.28 -10.28
CA PRO A 97 -21.54 -15.31 -11.12
C PRO A 97 -20.79 -13.99 -11.07
N PRO A 98 -20.67 -13.29 -12.21
CA PRO A 98 -19.94 -12.04 -12.24
C PRO A 98 -20.73 -10.98 -11.46
N LEU A 99 -20.01 -10.08 -10.79
CA LEU A 99 -20.66 -8.91 -10.21
C LEU A 99 -21.21 -8.06 -11.35
N LYS A 100 -22.43 -7.57 -11.13
CA LYS A 100 -23.19 -6.80 -12.09
C LYS A 100 -23.32 -5.38 -11.59
N THR A 101 -23.17 -4.45 -12.50
CA THR A 101 -23.40 -3.03 -12.24
C THR A 101 -24.42 -2.53 -13.22
N VAL A 102 -25.43 -1.83 -12.73
CA VAL A 102 -26.55 -1.34 -13.53
C VAL A 102 -26.42 0.15 -13.67
N VAL A 103 -26.35 0.64 -14.91
CA VAL A 103 -26.31 2.07 -15.24
C VAL A 103 -27.01 2.28 -16.58
N ASN A 104 -27.79 3.35 -16.74
CA ASN A 104 -28.45 3.75 -17.98
C ASN A 104 -29.27 2.63 -18.66
N GLY A 105 -29.95 1.78 -17.88
CA GLY A 105 -30.75 0.68 -18.44
C GLY A 105 -29.94 -0.52 -18.96
N TYR A 106 -28.62 -0.53 -18.75
CA TYR A 106 -27.75 -1.66 -19.05
C TYR A 106 -27.21 -2.31 -17.78
N GLU A 107 -26.91 -3.59 -17.88
CA GLU A 107 -26.18 -4.38 -16.92
C GLU A 107 -24.77 -4.66 -17.48
N PHE A 108 -23.75 -4.28 -16.72
CA PHE A 108 -22.33 -4.45 -17.05
C PHE A 108 -21.70 -5.47 -16.12
N TYR A 109 -20.88 -6.35 -16.67
CA TYR A 109 -20.16 -7.36 -15.88
C TYR A 109 -18.98 -7.93 -16.66
N SER A 110 -18.07 -8.60 -15.96
CA SER A 110 -16.91 -9.24 -16.58
C SER A 110 -16.78 -10.70 -16.18
N ARG A 111 -16.34 -11.56 -17.10
CA ARG A 111 -15.99 -12.95 -16.80
C ARG A 111 -14.48 -13.17 -16.88
N ASN A 112 -13.94 -13.82 -15.87
CA ASN A 112 -12.54 -14.22 -15.82
C ASN A 112 -12.26 -15.42 -16.73
N SER A 113 -11.09 -15.42 -17.37
CA SER A 113 -10.49 -16.57 -18.04
C SER A 113 -9.01 -16.69 -17.69
N LYS A 114 -8.37 -17.81 -18.03
CA LYS A 114 -6.92 -18.01 -17.82
C LYS A 114 -6.04 -16.99 -18.57
N ARG A 115 -6.58 -16.33 -19.61
CA ARG A 115 -5.85 -15.41 -20.50
C ARG A 115 -6.28 -13.95 -20.34
N GLY A 116 -7.15 -13.64 -19.39
CA GLY A 116 -7.68 -12.28 -19.19
C GLY A 116 -9.18 -12.23 -18.96
N LEU A 117 -9.70 -11.02 -18.84
CA LEU A 117 -11.10 -10.68 -18.62
C LEU A 117 -11.84 -10.41 -19.94
N VAL A 118 -13.09 -10.85 -20.03
CA VAL A 118 -14.03 -10.40 -21.07
C VAL A 118 -15.12 -9.58 -20.40
N TYR A 119 -15.30 -8.35 -20.86
CA TYR A 119 -16.29 -7.40 -20.37
C TYR A 119 -17.51 -7.46 -21.27
N TYR A 120 -18.68 -7.45 -20.64
CA TYR A 120 -19.96 -7.62 -21.28
C TYR A 120 -20.92 -6.49 -20.88
N ARG A 121 -21.84 -6.19 -21.77
CA ARG A 121 -23.07 -5.46 -21.45
C ARG A 121 -24.29 -6.23 -21.88
N ARG A 122 -25.40 -6.00 -21.20
CA ARG A 122 -26.73 -6.51 -21.57
C ARG A 122 -27.78 -5.47 -21.24
N LYS A 123 -28.71 -5.20 -22.16
CA LYS A 123 -29.82 -4.28 -21.89
C LYS A 123 -30.78 -4.90 -20.87
N ARG A 124 -31.35 -4.11 -19.96
CA ARG A 124 -32.28 -4.59 -18.92
C ARG A 124 -33.71 -4.70 -19.47
N GLU A 125 -33.89 -5.55 -20.47
CA GLU A 125 -35.19 -5.89 -21.04
C GLU A 125 -35.31 -7.40 -21.26
N PRO A 126 -36.53 -7.97 -21.20
CA PRO A 126 -36.74 -9.39 -21.44
C PRO A 126 -36.19 -9.81 -22.82
N GLY A 127 -35.45 -10.92 -22.86
CA GLY A 127 -34.90 -11.45 -24.11
C GLY A 127 -33.66 -10.73 -24.65
N ALA A 128 -33.16 -9.68 -24.00
CA ALA A 128 -31.94 -8.99 -24.42
C ALA A 128 -30.73 -9.92 -24.43
N THR A 129 -30.00 -9.90 -25.55
CA THR A 129 -28.76 -10.66 -25.72
C THR A 129 -27.59 -9.94 -25.06
N GLU A 130 -26.65 -10.73 -24.56
CA GLU A 130 -25.35 -10.24 -24.09
C GLU A 130 -24.50 -9.78 -25.27
N THR A 131 -23.78 -8.66 -25.11
CA THR A 131 -22.79 -8.16 -26.07
C THR A 131 -21.42 -8.07 -25.41
N VAL A 132 -20.37 -8.50 -26.11
CA VAL A 132 -18.97 -8.29 -25.69
C VAL A 132 -18.59 -6.83 -25.88
N LEU A 133 -18.26 -6.14 -24.79
CA LEU A 133 -17.72 -4.79 -24.81
C LEU A 133 -16.25 -4.77 -25.17
N PHE A 134 -15.47 -5.58 -24.45
CA PHE A 134 -14.03 -5.62 -24.54
C PHE A 134 -13.51 -6.99 -24.15
N ASP A 135 -12.60 -7.52 -24.96
CA ASP A 135 -11.96 -8.80 -24.70
C ASP A 135 -10.48 -8.58 -24.44
N SER A 136 -10.07 -8.51 -23.18
CA SER A 136 -8.65 -8.29 -22.84
C SER A 136 -7.75 -9.48 -23.17
N ARG A 137 -8.27 -10.60 -23.68
CA ARG A 137 -7.43 -11.77 -23.99
C ARG A 137 -6.47 -11.52 -25.15
N TYR A 138 -6.73 -10.54 -26.02
CA TYR A 138 -5.80 -10.21 -27.11
C TYR A 138 -4.47 -9.64 -26.60
N ILE A 139 -4.44 -9.04 -25.40
CA ILE A 139 -3.21 -8.47 -24.82
C ILE A 139 -2.41 -9.46 -23.97
N ALA A 140 -2.90 -10.70 -23.77
CA ALA A 140 -2.32 -11.66 -22.82
C ALA A 140 -0.81 -11.95 -23.01
N ASN A 141 -0.29 -11.80 -24.23
CA ASN A 141 1.10 -12.08 -24.59
C ASN A 141 1.89 -10.82 -24.99
N THR A 142 1.33 -9.63 -24.75
CA THR A 142 1.95 -8.36 -25.19
C THR A 142 2.83 -7.71 -24.12
N GLY A 143 2.80 -8.23 -22.87
CA GLY A 143 3.42 -7.57 -21.71
C GLY A 143 2.65 -6.34 -21.21
N LYS A 144 1.50 -6.03 -21.82
CA LYS A 144 0.60 -4.95 -21.39
C LYS A 144 -0.52 -5.49 -20.51
N ARG A 145 -1.03 -4.63 -19.63
CA ARG A 145 -2.22 -4.87 -18.80
C ARG A 145 -3.22 -3.72 -18.95
N VAL A 146 -4.49 -4.01 -18.70
CA VAL A 146 -5.54 -2.98 -18.63
C VAL A 146 -5.47 -2.32 -17.26
N ARG A 147 -5.17 -1.02 -17.24
CA ARG A 147 -5.12 -0.21 -16.02
C ARG A 147 -6.51 0.28 -15.61
N SER A 148 -7.26 0.80 -16.57
CA SER A 148 -8.60 1.36 -16.35
C SER A 148 -9.50 1.15 -17.56
N ILE A 149 -10.80 1.01 -17.31
CA ILE A 149 -11.85 1.02 -18.31
C ILE A 149 -12.95 1.95 -17.82
N LEU A 150 -13.27 2.97 -18.61
CA LEU A 150 -14.41 3.84 -18.37
C LEU A 150 -15.35 3.82 -19.57
N LEU A 151 -16.63 4.07 -19.31
CA LEU A 151 -17.62 4.33 -20.34
C LEU A 151 -17.88 5.83 -20.40
N SER A 152 -18.20 6.33 -21.60
CA SER A 152 -18.78 7.67 -21.71
C SER A 152 -20.09 7.76 -20.89
N PRO A 153 -20.47 8.95 -20.39
CA PRO A 153 -21.71 9.16 -19.64
C PRO A 153 -22.98 8.59 -20.27
N ASP A 154 -23.06 8.59 -21.60
CA ASP A 154 -24.16 8.01 -22.40
C ASP A 154 -24.01 6.51 -22.69
N THR A 155 -22.88 5.91 -22.29
CA THR A 155 -22.50 4.50 -22.47
C THR A 155 -22.35 4.03 -23.92
N ASN A 156 -22.16 4.96 -24.85
CA ASN A 156 -21.94 4.67 -26.28
C ASN A 156 -20.46 4.51 -26.64
N MET A 157 -19.54 4.98 -25.80
CA MET A 157 -18.11 4.79 -25.99
C MET A 157 -17.48 4.05 -24.81
N LEU A 158 -16.50 3.23 -25.14
CA LEU A 158 -15.61 2.57 -24.20
C LEU A 158 -14.21 3.13 -24.35
N SER A 159 -13.65 3.61 -23.26
CA SER A 159 -12.25 4.02 -23.14
C SER A 159 -11.48 3.01 -22.30
N TYR A 160 -10.30 2.59 -22.74
CA TYR A 160 -9.46 1.67 -21.97
C TYR A 160 -7.98 2.07 -22.03
N LEU A 161 -7.34 2.09 -20.87
CA LEU A 161 -5.94 2.46 -20.70
C LEU A 161 -5.09 1.20 -20.59
N LEU A 162 -4.12 1.05 -21.49
CA LEU A 162 -3.15 -0.04 -21.48
C LEU A 162 -1.79 0.46 -21.00
N GLU A 163 -1.20 -0.22 -20.02
CA GLU A 163 0.14 0.10 -19.52
C GLU A 163 1.05 -1.13 -19.61
N GLU A 164 2.35 -0.89 -19.72
CA GLU A 164 3.36 -1.93 -19.49
C GLU A 164 3.61 -2.11 -17.99
N ASP A 165 3.95 -3.34 -17.59
CA ASP A 165 4.18 -3.66 -16.19
C ASP A 165 5.23 -2.73 -15.54
N GLY A 166 4.78 -1.96 -14.54
CA GLY A 166 5.63 -1.10 -13.72
C GLY A 166 5.90 0.30 -14.28
N THR A 167 5.26 0.71 -15.38
CA THR A 167 5.44 2.06 -15.97
C THR A 167 4.56 3.14 -15.36
N GLU A 168 3.41 2.76 -14.80
CA GLU A 168 2.37 3.64 -14.22
C GLU A 168 1.73 4.67 -15.16
N ILE A 169 2.13 4.71 -16.44
CA ILE A 169 1.52 5.49 -17.53
C ILE A 169 1.21 4.56 -18.70
N GLY A 170 0.28 4.95 -19.56
CA GLY A 170 -0.17 4.07 -20.65
C GLY A 170 -0.69 4.78 -21.89
N SER A 171 -1.14 3.96 -22.84
CA SER A 171 -1.83 4.38 -24.05
C SER A 171 -3.35 4.24 -23.83
N LEU A 172 -4.08 5.35 -23.97
CA LEU A 172 -5.54 5.39 -23.87
C LEU A 172 -6.15 5.20 -25.26
N TYR A 173 -7.09 4.25 -25.35
CA TYR A 173 -7.81 3.94 -26.58
C TYR A 173 -9.30 4.15 -26.41
N PHE A 174 -9.97 4.44 -27.52
CA PHE A 174 -11.41 4.65 -27.57
C PHE A 174 -12.07 3.70 -28.57
N LYS A 175 -13.19 3.12 -28.17
CA LYS A 175 -14.01 2.23 -28.97
C LYS A 175 -15.45 2.71 -28.97
N ASP A 176 -15.98 2.98 -30.15
CA ASP A 176 -17.38 3.25 -30.38
C ASP A 176 -18.16 1.93 -30.28
N LEU A 177 -19.12 1.88 -29.36
CA LEU A 177 -19.94 0.69 -29.07
C LEU A 177 -21.18 0.60 -29.96
N THR A 178 -21.47 1.62 -30.76
CA THR A 178 -22.53 1.59 -31.79
C THR A 178 -22.02 0.93 -33.06
N THR A 179 -20.80 1.27 -33.49
CA THR A 179 -20.15 0.68 -34.67
C THR A 179 -19.24 -0.50 -34.35
N ASN A 180 -18.93 -0.70 -33.06
CA ASN A 180 -18.00 -1.70 -32.55
C ASN A 180 -16.55 -1.54 -33.09
N LYS A 181 -16.15 -0.30 -33.44
CA LYS A 181 -14.83 0.02 -34.00
C LYS A 181 -13.99 0.84 -33.02
N ILE A 182 -12.68 0.61 -33.03
CA ILE A 182 -11.70 1.44 -32.32
C ILE A 182 -11.45 2.70 -33.16
N LEU A 183 -11.47 3.87 -32.52
CA LEU A 183 -11.14 5.15 -33.13
C LEU A 183 -9.62 5.22 -33.31
N GLN A 184 -9.15 5.10 -34.57
CA GLN A 184 -7.73 5.06 -34.87
C GLN A 184 -7.02 6.41 -34.68
N THR A 185 -7.78 7.51 -34.75
CA THR A 185 -7.26 8.88 -34.64
C THR A 185 -7.02 9.32 -33.20
N ASP A 186 -7.59 8.62 -32.22
CA ASP A 186 -7.76 9.10 -30.85
C ASP A 186 -6.85 8.36 -29.84
N GLU A 187 -5.74 7.77 -30.28
CA GLU A 187 -4.81 7.11 -29.36
C GLU A 187 -3.98 8.16 -28.58
N LEU A 188 -4.12 8.19 -27.25
CA LEU A 188 -3.38 9.12 -26.39
C LEU A 188 -2.25 8.41 -25.66
N GLN A 189 -1.01 8.88 -25.83
CA GLN A 189 0.16 8.32 -25.15
C GLN A 189 0.46 9.05 -23.84
N GLY A 190 1.07 8.34 -22.88
CA GLY A 190 1.58 8.93 -21.64
C GLY A 190 0.50 9.33 -20.64
N VAL A 191 -0.68 8.70 -20.72
CA VAL A 191 -1.82 8.97 -19.84
C VAL A 191 -1.63 8.28 -18.49
N PHE A 192 -1.82 9.01 -17.40
CA PHE A 192 -1.79 8.49 -16.03
C PHE A 192 -3.19 8.18 -15.47
N ASN A 193 -4.11 9.17 -15.55
CA ASN A 193 -5.53 9.05 -15.23
C ASN A 193 -6.37 9.83 -16.26
N PHE A 194 -7.67 9.54 -16.40
CA PHE A 194 -8.57 10.22 -17.33
C PHE A 194 -10.04 10.17 -16.88
N VAL A 195 -10.83 11.18 -17.27
CA VAL A 195 -12.28 11.24 -17.08
C VAL A 195 -13.01 11.76 -18.31
N TRP A 196 -14.25 11.34 -18.49
CA TRP A 196 -15.12 11.86 -19.54
C TRP A 196 -15.78 13.18 -19.12
N SER A 197 -15.89 14.12 -20.07
CA SER A 197 -16.89 15.18 -19.98
C SER A 197 -18.31 14.61 -19.98
N ALA A 198 -19.23 15.28 -19.29
CA ALA A 198 -20.63 14.87 -19.21
C ALA A 198 -21.37 14.96 -20.56
N ASN A 199 -20.86 15.76 -21.50
CA ASN A 199 -21.40 15.89 -22.86
C ASN A 199 -20.87 14.84 -23.87
N ASN A 200 -20.00 13.93 -23.42
CA ASN A 200 -19.41 12.82 -24.23
C ASN A 200 -18.51 13.26 -25.39
N LYS A 201 -18.12 14.54 -25.49
CA LYS A 201 -17.31 15.05 -26.61
C LYS A 201 -15.82 15.15 -26.29
N TYR A 202 -15.50 15.22 -25.00
CA TYR A 202 -14.15 15.46 -24.51
C TYR A 202 -13.74 14.46 -23.43
N VAL A 203 -12.44 14.21 -23.36
CA VAL A 203 -11.78 13.44 -22.31
C VAL A 203 -10.70 14.31 -21.69
N TYR A 204 -10.76 14.50 -20.39
CA TYR A 204 -9.72 15.18 -19.63
C TYR A 204 -8.77 14.12 -19.08
N TYR A 205 -7.46 14.34 -19.14
CA TYR A 205 -6.48 13.34 -18.72
C TYR A 205 -5.23 13.97 -18.10
N THR A 206 -4.59 13.23 -17.19
CA THR A 206 -3.35 13.64 -16.55
C THR A 206 -2.12 13.05 -17.24
N MET A 207 -1.07 13.86 -17.34
CA MET A 207 0.27 13.45 -17.79
C MET A 207 1.31 13.72 -16.71
N THR A 208 2.35 12.90 -16.69
CA THR A 208 3.44 12.98 -15.71
C THR A 208 4.59 13.87 -16.18
N ASP A 209 5.41 14.37 -15.26
CA ASP A 209 6.75 14.90 -15.56
C ASP A 209 7.79 13.78 -15.69
N GLU A 210 9.07 14.16 -15.82
CA GLU A 210 10.21 13.25 -15.94
C GLU A 210 10.40 12.33 -14.73
N GLN A 211 9.84 12.69 -13.56
CA GLN A 211 9.88 11.90 -12.33
C GLN A 211 8.63 11.04 -12.13
N LEU A 212 7.80 10.86 -13.17
CA LEU A 212 6.53 10.13 -13.15
C LEU A 212 5.47 10.75 -12.21
N ARG A 213 5.60 12.04 -11.87
CA ARG A 213 4.59 12.74 -11.06
C ARG A 213 3.51 13.35 -11.97
N PRO A 214 2.22 12.96 -11.84
CA PRO A 214 1.13 13.57 -12.60
C PRO A 214 0.95 15.02 -12.17
N CYS A 215 1.14 15.94 -13.11
CA CYS A 215 1.19 17.38 -12.83
C CYS A 215 0.46 18.24 -13.86
N ARG A 216 0.09 17.67 -15.00
CA ARG A 216 -0.54 18.38 -16.12
C ARG A 216 -1.88 17.75 -16.46
N VAL A 217 -2.90 18.56 -16.68
CA VAL A 217 -4.22 18.14 -17.17
C VAL A 217 -4.39 18.65 -18.59
N TYR A 218 -4.65 17.76 -19.53
CA TYR A 218 -5.00 18.07 -20.91
C TYR A 218 -6.46 17.71 -21.19
N VAL A 219 -7.02 18.31 -22.24
CA VAL A 219 -8.31 17.93 -22.81
C VAL A 219 -8.14 17.43 -24.23
N HIS A 220 -8.71 16.26 -24.50
CA HIS A 220 -8.80 15.65 -25.81
C HIS A 220 -10.23 15.77 -26.36
N ARG A 221 -10.37 16.17 -27.63
CA ARG A 221 -11.65 16.15 -28.34
C ARG A 221 -11.76 14.87 -29.15
N ILE A 222 -12.85 14.12 -28.95
CA ILE A 222 -13.07 12.89 -29.72
C ILE A 222 -13.13 13.19 -31.22
N GLY A 223 -12.41 12.38 -32.00
CA GLY A 223 -12.22 12.51 -33.44
C GLY A 223 -11.09 13.45 -33.87
N SER A 224 -10.20 13.85 -32.95
CA SER A 224 -9.00 14.66 -33.27
C SER A 224 -7.70 13.93 -32.89
N GLY A 225 -6.54 14.47 -33.25
CA GLY A 225 -5.25 13.90 -32.87
C GLY A 225 -4.73 14.46 -31.55
N GLN A 226 -3.92 13.69 -30.81
CA GLN A 226 -3.35 14.13 -29.52
C GLN A 226 -2.55 15.44 -29.63
N SER A 227 -1.96 15.75 -30.79
CA SER A 227 -1.24 17.01 -31.02
C SER A 227 -2.11 18.26 -30.92
N ASP A 228 -3.43 18.12 -31.04
CA ASP A 228 -4.40 19.20 -30.96
C ASP A 228 -4.91 19.44 -29.53
N ASP A 229 -4.48 18.61 -28.57
CA ASP A 229 -4.95 18.65 -27.19
C ASP A 229 -4.46 19.91 -26.47
N VAL A 230 -5.35 20.49 -25.65
CA VAL A 230 -5.10 21.77 -24.96
C VAL A 230 -4.74 21.52 -23.50
N LEU A 231 -3.69 22.19 -23.01
CA LEU A 231 -3.33 22.19 -21.59
C LEU A 231 -4.35 23.01 -20.79
N ILE A 232 -4.99 22.38 -19.81
CA ILE A 232 -6.03 22.98 -18.94
C ILE A 232 -5.45 23.41 -17.60
N TYR A 233 -4.54 22.62 -17.03
CA TYR A 233 -3.94 22.88 -15.73
C TYR A 233 -2.51 22.35 -15.64
N ASN A 234 -1.64 23.06 -14.93
CA ASN A 234 -0.26 22.67 -14.69
C ASN A 234 0.16 23.01 -13.24
N GLU A 235 0.46 21.99 -12.45
CA GLU A 235 0.91 22.13 -11.06
C GLU A 235 2.41 22.43 -10.99
N LYS A 236 2.73 23.58 -10.40
CA LYS A 236 4.09 24.10 -10.25
C LYS A 236 4.78 23.58 -8.99
N LYS A 237 4.04 23.16 -7.97
CA LYS A 237 4.59 22.59 -6.73
C LYS A 237 5.09 21.18 -7.00
N GLU A 238 6.40 21.00 -6.99
CA GLU A 238 7.05 19.70 -7.28
C GLU A 238 6.67 18.58 -6.29
N SER A 239 6.17 18.93 -5.10
CA SER A 239 5.69 17.95 -4.12
C SER A 239 4.19 17.63 -4.22
N ALA A 240 3.50 18.14 -5.25
CA ALA A 240 2.06 17.94 -5.43
C ALA A 240 1.73 16.99 -6.60
N PHE A 241 0.82 16.05 -6.35
CA PHE A 241 0.17 15.20 -7.35
C PHE A 241 -1.13 15.84 -7.82
N VAL A 242 -1.41 15.75 -9.11
CA VAL A 242 -2.69 16.14 -9.69
C VAL A 242 -3.50 14.90 -10.04
N ASP A 243 -4.72 14.86 -9.51
CA ASP A 243 -5.76 13.92 -9.89
C ASP A 243 -6.97 14.64 -10.48
N ILE A 244 -7.76 13.92 -11.29
CA ILE A 244 -8.98 14.44 -11.93
C ILE A 244 -10.14 13.48 -11.72
N THR A 245 -11.31 14.00 -11.38
CA THR A 245 -12.53 13.19 -11.14
C THR A 245 -13.76 13.88 -11.73
N LEU A 246 -14.73 13.08 -12.18
CA LEU A 246 -16.09 13.54 -12.51
C LEU A 246 -16.97 13.29 -11.29
N THR A 247 -17.68 14.32 -10.79
CA THR A 247 -18.59 14.16 -9.65
C THR A 247 -19.68 13.14 -9.98
N LYS A 248 -20.20 12.46 -8.96
CA LYS A 248 -21.08 11.29 -9.19
C LYS A 248 -22.37 11.64 -9.91
N ASP A 249 -22.87 12.85 -9.68
CA ASP A 249 -24.03 13.43 -10.36
C ASP A 249 -23.73 13.99 -11.76
N LYS A 250 -22.46 13.89 -12.20
CA LYS A 250 -21.91 14.30 -13.50
C LYS A 250 -22.05 15.79 -13.78
N LYS A 251 -22.09 16.63 -12.74
CA LYS A 251 -22.21 18.09 -12.89
C LYS A 251 -20.87 18.79 -12.99
N LEU A 252 -19.87 18.33 -12.25
CA LEU A 252 -18.58 19.00 -12.18
C LEU A 252 -17.43 18.04 -12.47
N ILE A 253 -16.36 18.57 -13.04
CA ILE A 253 -15.05 17.93 -13.03
C ILE A 253 -14.20 18.62 -11.98
N THR A 254 -13.51 17.84 -11.15
CA THR A 254 -12.56 18.32 -10.15
C THR A 254 -11.13 18.09 -10.64
N ILE A 255 -10.26 19.08 -10.42
CA ILE A 255 -8.81 18.97 -10.53
C ILE A 255 -8.28 19.09 -9.11
N HIS A 256 -7.89 17.97 -8.51
CA HIS A 256 -7.39 17.91 -7.15
C HIS A 256 -5.87 17.85 -7.16
N SER A 257 -5.24 18.92 -6.66
CA SER A 257 -3.80 18.95 -6.45
C SER A 257 -3.47 18.74 -4.98
N SER A 258 -2.75 17.66 -4.65
CA SER A 258 -2.48 17.23 -3.27
C SER A 258 -1.01 16.97 -3.00
N THR A 259 -0.58 17.33 -1.79
CA THR A 259 0.68 16.90 -1.15
C THR A 259 0.31 15.96 0.00
N LEU A 260 1.29 15.40 0.73
CA LEU A 260 1.00 14.57 1.90
C LEU A 260 0.30 15.31 3.07
N SER A 261 0.21 16.64 3.03
CA SER A 261 -0.36 17.44 4.13
C SER A 261 -1.17 18.65 3.66
N SER A 262 -1.50 18.75 2.38
CA SER A 262 -2.32 19.87 1.88
C SER A 262 -2.97 19.56 0.53
N SER A 263 -4.17 20.09 0.33
CA SER A 263 -4.93 20.04 -0.92
C SER A 263 -5.15 21.42 -1.52
N GLU A 264 -5.37 21.46 -2.83
CA GLU A 264 -6.03 22.54 -3.56
C GLU A 264 -6.94 21.89 -4.60
N VAL A 265 -8.18 22.37 -4.74
CA VAL A 265 -9.16 21.81 -5.67
C VAL A 265 -9.71 22.92 -6.55
N HIS A 266 -9.69 22.69 -7.85
CA HIS A 266 -10.39 23.49 -8.85
C HIS A 266 -11.58 22.69 -9.38
N ILE A 267 -12.70 23.36 -9.65
CA ILE A 267 -13.89 22.76 -10.26
C ILE A 267 -14.28 23.52 -11.53
N PHE A 268 -14.93 22.82 -12.46
CA PHE A 268 -15.58 23.43 -13.62
C PHE A 268 -16.73 22.56 -14.12
N ASP A 269 -17.62 23.14 -14.93
CA ASP A 269 -18.80 22.45 -15.48
C ASP A 269 -18.38 21.27 -16.37
N ALA A 270 -18.88 20.08 -16.04
CA ALA A 270 -18.61 18.86 -16.80
C ALA A 270 -19.23 18.87 -18.21
N TYR A 271 -20.21 19.75 -18.49
CA TYR A 271 -20.82 19.95 -19.80
C TYR A 271 -20.12 21.00 -20.66
N HIS A 272 -19.06 21.63 -20.16
CA HIS A 272 -18.32 22.69 -20.86
C HIS A 272 -17.93 22.28 -22.29
N SER A 273 -18.13 23.22 -23.23
CA SER A 273 -17.78 23.06 -24.64
C SER A 273 -16.51 23.83 -24.93
N MET A 274 -15.49 23.14 -25.44
CA MET A 274 -14.22 23.80 -25.83
C MET A 274 -14.39 24.80 -26.99
N SER A 275 -15.54 24.79 -27.69
CA SER A 275 -15.88 25.84 -28.66
C SER A 275 -16.04 27.22 -28.01
N ASP A 276 -16.34 27.28 -26.72
CA ASP A 276 -16.47 28.51 -25.94
C ASP A 276 -15.13 28.95 -25.33
N GLY A 277 -14.03 28.27 -25.68
CA GLY A 277 -12.70 28.43 -25.10
C GLY A 277 -12.39 27.40 -23.99
N PRO A 278 -11.21 27.48 -23.34
CA PRO A 278 -10.89 26.65 -22.18
C PRO A 278 -11.86 26.89 -21.00
N PRO A 279 -12.17 25.87 -20.18
CA PRO A 279 -13.06 26.04 -19.04
C PRO A 279 -12.48 27.03 -18.02
N ALA A 280 -13.33 27.87 -17.45
CA ALA A 280 -12.95 28.71 -16.33
C ALA A 280 -12.86 27.87 -15.05
N LEU A 281 -11.65 27.66 -14.56
CA LEU A 281 -11.40 26.90 -13.34
C LEU A 281 -11.80 27.74 -12.11
N GLN A 282 -12.80 27.27 -11.37
CA GLN A 282 -13.20 27.88 -10.10
C GLN A 282 -12.43 27.21 -8.96
N LEU A 283 -11.57 27.98 -8.29
CA LEU A 283 -10.87 27.54 -7.11
C LEU A 283 -11.83 27.37 -5.92
N ILE A 284 -11.71 26.24 -5.21
CA ILE A 284 -12.48 25.99 -4.01
C ILE A 284 -11.94 26.77 -2.82
N GLU A 285 -10.68 26.52 -2.45
CA GLU A 285 -9.96 27.22 -1.39
C GLU A 285 -8.46 27.18 -1.76
N PRO A 286 -7.69 28.26 -1.59
CA PRO A 286 -6.26 28.23 -1.83
C PRO A 286 -5.54 27.22 -0.93
N ARG A 287 -4.48 26.60 -1.43
CA ARG A 287 -3.65 25.69 -0.62
C ARG A 287 -3.16 26.35 0.67
N LYS A 288 -3.41 25.71 1.82
CA LYS A 288 -2.84 26.08 3.12
C LYS A 288 -2.04 24.92 3.69
N SER A 289 -1.01 25.23 4.49
CA SER A 289 -0.27 24.19 5.21
C SER A 289 -1.22 23.43 6.14
N ASP A 290 -1.12 22.11 6.16
CA ASP A 290 -1.92 21.21 7.02
C ASP A 290 -3.44 21.24 6.75
N LEU A 291 -3.87 21.77 5.60
CA LEU A 291 -5.27 21.76 5.17
C LEU A 291 -5.47 20.75 4.04
N GLU A 292 -6.06 19.62 4.38
CA GLU A 292 -6.52 18.60 3.44
C GLU A 292 -8.03 18.73 3.26
N TYR A 293 -8.46 18.69 2.01
CA TYR A 293 -9.87 18.60 1.68
C TYR A 293 -10.08 17.93 0.31
N TYR A 294 -11.25 17.30 0.18
CA TYR A 294 -11.74 16.59 -1.00
C TYR A 294 -13.16 17.06 -1.28
N VAL A 295 -13.54 17.18 -2.55
CA VAL A 295 -14.79 17.81 -2.95
C VAL A 295 -15.58 16.90 -3.87
N ASP A 296 -16.85 16.70 -3.54
CA ASP A 296 -17.86 16.11 -4.41
C ASP A 296 -19.07 17.07 -4.50
N HIS A 297 -20.03 16.76 -5.37
CA HIS A 297 -21.17 17.63 -5.65
C HIS A 297 -22.49 16.85 -5.67
N HIS A 298 -23.51 17.46 -5.10
CA HIS A 298 -24.88 16.99 -5.18
C HIS A 298 -25.87 18.14 -4.88
N ASP A 299 -26.93 18.24 -5.68
CA ASP A 299 -28.05 19.19 -5.48
C ASP A 299 -27.61 20.64 -5.21
N ASP A 300 -26.79 21.19 -6.12
CA ASP A 300 -26.22 22.55 -6.07
C ASP A 300 -25.38 22.85 -4.81
N CYS A 301 -24.95 21.80 -4.10
CA CYS A 301 -24.09 21.87 -2.93
C CYS A 301 -22.78 21.12 -3.18
N LEU A 302 -21.70 21.72 -2.71
CA LEU A 302 -20.39 21.09 -2.58
C LEU A 302 -20.34 20.37 -1.24
N TYR A 303 -19.95 19.09 -1.26
CA TYR A 303 -19.70 18.29 -0.06
C TYR A 303 -18.20 18.15 0.09
N ILE A 304 -17.68 18.63 1.21
CA ILE A 304 -16.25 18.81 1.41
C ILE A 304 -15.82 17.96 2.61
N LEU A 305 -15.06 16.90 2.33
CA LEU A 305 -14.42 16.09 3.36
C LEU A 305 -13.09 16.76 3.73
N THR A 306 -12.96 17.31 4.94
CA THR A 306 -11.82 18.17 5.30
C THR A 306 -11.35 18.02 6.74
N ASN A 307 -10.07 18.32 6.97
CA ASN A 307 -9.48 18.49 8.29
C ASN A 307 -9.47 19.97 8.80
N ALA A 308 -10.20 20.87 8.13
CA ALA A 308 -10.28 22.28 8.47
C ALA A 308 -10.62 22.54 9.94
N ASN A 309 -10.19 23.69 10.45
CA ASN A 309 -10.42 24.13 11.83
C ASN A 309 -9.93 23.12 12.90
N GLY A 310 -8.87 22.36 12.59
CA GLY A 310 -8.26 21.40 13.51
C GLY A 310 -8.96 20.04 13.58
N ALA A 311 -9.90 19.75 12.67
CA ALA A 311 -10.60 18.48 12.58
C ALA A 311 -9.71 17.36 12.01
N LYS A 312 -8.61 17.01 12.67
CA LYS A 312 -7.59 16.06 12.18
C LYS A 312 -8.13 14.68 11.76
N ASN A 313 -9.26 14.26 12.32
CA ASN A 313 -9.94 13.02 11.94
C ASN A 313 -11.01 13.19 10.85
N PHE A 314 -10.96 14.33 10.15
CA PHE A 314 -11.88 14.75 9.12
C PHE A 314 -13.32 14.94 9.59
N LYS A 315 -13.95 15.96 9.04
CA LYS A 315 -15.38 16.22 9.11
C LYS A 315 -15.93 16.34 7.69
N LEU A 316 -17.22 16.10 7.53
CA LEU A 316 -17.92 16.40 6.30
C LEU A 316 -18.62 17.74 6.46
N THR A 317 -18.33 18.69 5.58
CA THR A 317 -19.00 19.98 5.50
C THR A 317 -19.77 20.09 4.20
N ARG A 318 -20.65 21.09 4.11
CA ARG A 318 -21.31 21.46 2.86
C ARG A 318 -21.20 22.96 2.60
N ALA A 319 -21.22 23.36 1.33
CA ALA A 319 -21.30 24.76 0.91
C ALA A 319 -22.20 24.89 -0.32
N ARG A 320 -23.12 25.85 -0.31
CA ARG A 320 -24.04 26.09 -1.43
C ARG A 320 -23.35 26.86 -2.54
N GLN A 321 -23.47 26.40 -3.78
CA GLN A 321 -22.92 27.11 -4.93
C GLN A 321 -23.62 28.48 -5.14
N PRO A 322 -22.91 29.51 -5.62
CA PRO A 322 -21.52 29.50 -6.12
C PRO A 322 -20.46 29.74 -5.04
N HIS A 323 -20.81 29.72 -3.76
CA HIS A 323 -19.87 29.98 -2.67
C HIS A 323 -18.96 28.78 -2.42
N THR A 324 -17.64 28.98 -2.50
CA THR A 324 -16.66 27.89 -2.41
C THR A 324 -15.68 27.99 -1.24
N SER A 325 -15.32 29.21 -0.84
CA SER A 325 -14.28 29.42 0.17
C SER A 325 -14.65 28.87 1.56
N GLU A 326 -13.64 28.45 2.33
CA GLU A 326 -13.75 27.80 3.66
C GLU A 326 -14.72 28.50 4.62
N ARG A 327 -14.82 29.83 4.58
CA ARG A 327 -15.75 30.60 5.42
C ARG A 327 -17.25 30.28 5.22
N PHE A 328 -17.61 29.61 4.13
CA PHE A 328 -18.99 29.19 3.83
C PHE A 328 -19.22 27.70 4.09
N TRP A 329 -18.21 26.98 4.60
CA TRP A 329 -18.34 25.55 4.89
C TRP A 329 -19.11 25.37 6.19
N GLU A 330 -20.30 24.79 6.08
CA GLU A 330 -21.13 24.43 7.21
C GLU A 330 -20.88 22.97 7.59
N ASP A 331 -20.62 22.70 8.87
CA ASP A 331 -20.43 21.35 9.36
C ASP A 331 -21.72 20.53 9.19
N LEU A 332 -21.62 19.42 8.45
CA LEU A 332 -22.72 18.47 8.26
C LEU A 332 -22.55 17.28 9.18
N ILE A 333 -21.35 16.68 9.22
CA ILE A 333 -21.03 15.51 10.03
C ILE A 333 -19.69 15.72 10.71
N VAL A 334 -19.71 15.76 12.03
CA VAL A 334 -18.52 15.84 12.88
C VAL A 334 -18.43 14.58 13.72
N MET A 335 -17.34 13.85 13.54
CA MET A 335 -17.08 12.59 14.23
C MET A 335 -16.57 12.82 15.65
N ASN A 336 -16.75 11.82 16.53
CA ASN A 336 -16.12 11.84 17.85
C ASN A 336 -14.59 11.79 17.73
N LYS A 337 -13.87 12.15 18.80
CA LYS A 337 -12.40 12.19 18.81
C LYS A 337 -11.74 10.86 18.45
N ASN A 338 -12.37 9.73 18.75
CA ASN A 338 -11.88 8.38 18.45
C ASN A 338 -12.38 7.82 17.11
N GLU A 339 -13.11 8.62 16.36
CA GLU A 339 -13.63 8.31 15.04
C GLU A 339 -12.90 9.11 13.96
N ARG A 340 -12.75 8.54 12.78
CA ARG A 340 -12.17 9.21 11.60
C ARG A 340 -12.95 8.84 10.34
N ILE A 341 -13.36 9.85 9.57
CA ILE A 341 -13.89 9.63 8.23
C ILE A 341 -12.72 9.30 7.30
N GLN A 342 -12.83 8.20 6.54
CA GLN A 342 -11.85 7.79 5.55
C GLN A 342 -12.30 8.19 4.14
N ASP A 343 -13.59 8.04 3.85
CA ASP A 343 -14.15 8.27 2.52
C ASP A 343 -15.67 8.47 2.60
N ILE A 344 -16.26 8.99 1.53
CA ILE A 344 -17.71 9.15 1.37
C ILE A 344 -18.16 8.70 -0.01
N ASP A 345 -19.44 8.37 -0.14
CA ASP A 345 -20.06 8.10 -1.43
C ASP A 345 -21.47 8.71 -1.48
N ILE A 346 -21.74 9.57 -2.47
CA ILE A 346 -22.95 10.40 -2.52
C ILE A 346 -23.96 9.89 -3.54
N PHE A 347 -25.13 9.51 -3.06
CA PHE A 347 -26.28 9.07 -3.85
C PHE A 347 -27.38 10.12 -3.82
N ARG A 348 -28.38 9.98 -4.68
CA ARG A 348 -29.48 10.94 -4.80
C ARG A 348 -30.20 11.24 -3.47
N LYS A 349 -30.30 10.24 -2.59
CA LYS A 349 -31.02 10.36 -1.31
C LYS A 349 -30.11 10.23 -0.08
N PHE A 350 -28.89 9.73 -0.25
CA PHE A 350 -28.05 9.32 0.86
C PHE A 350 -26.57 9.70 0.65
N ILE A 351 -25.85 9.91 1.74
CA ILE A 351 -24.39 9.83 1.78
C ILE A 351 -24.02 8.57 2.55
N THR A 352 -23.23 7.68 1.95
CA THR A 352 -22.53 6.64 2.71
C THR A 352 -21.19 7.16 3.18
N ILE A 353 -20.84 6.92 4.44
CA ILE A 353 -19.63 7.40 5.09
C ILE A 353 -18.85 6.18 5.54
N TYR A 354 -17.63 6.03 5.03
CA TYR A 354 -16.69 5.01 5.45
C TYR A 354 -15.80 5.62 6.52
N ALA A 355 -15.87 5.09 7.73
CA ALA A 355 -15.15 5.62 8.87
C ALA A 355 -14.43 4.50 9.66
N LYS A 356 -13.57 4.92 10.59
CA LYS A 356 -13.05 4.05 11.65
C LYS A 356 -13.42 4.59 13.01
N ARG A 357 -13.76 3.71 13.95
CA ARG A 357 -13.94 3.97 15.39
C ARG A 357 -12.97 3.09 16.16
N ASP A 358 -12.05 3.72 16.90
CA ASP A 358 -10.95 3.03 17.61
C ASP A 358 -10.12 2.12 16.67
N GLY A 359 -10.03 2.47 15.38
CA GLY A 359 -9.35 1.68 14.35
C GLY A 359 -10.12 0.51 13.75
N LEU A 360 -11.38 0.30 14.16
CA LEU A 360 -12.29 -0.67 13.54
C LEU A 360 -13.21 0.01 12.52
N PRO A 361 -13.59 -0.66 11.42
CA PRO A 361 -14.42 -0.04 10.40
C PRO A 361 -15.84 0.23 10.90
N VAL A 362 -16.40 1.34 10.42
CA VAL A 362 -17.78 1.79 10.62
C VAL A 362 -18.30 2.26 9.27
N ILE A 363 -19.54 1.92 8.93
CA ILE A 363 -20.25 2.50 7.79
C ILE A 363 -21.49 3.19 8.33
N GLN A 364 -21.66 4.47 8.01
CA GLN A 364 -22.86 5.24 8.32
C GLN A 364 -23.54 5.71 7.04
N CYS A 365 -24.85 5.86 7.09
CA CYS A 365 -25.66 6.38 6.00
C CYS A 365 -26.44 7.60 6.49
N TYR A 366 -26.19 8.77 5.91
CA TYR A 366 -26.91 10.01 6.13
C TYR A 366 -28.01 10.15 5.08
N ASP A 367 -29.26 10.42 5.48
CA ASP A 367 -30.40 10.63 4.57
C ASP A 367 -30.66 12.13 4.37
N PHE A 368 -30.62 12.60 3.12
CA PHE A 368 -30.85 14.02 2.80
C PHE A 368 -32.26 14.50 3.15
N ARG A 369 -33.26 13.61 3.13
CA ARG A 369 -34.68 13.97 3.28
C ARG A 369 -35.05 14.15 4.75
N THR A 370 -34.47 13.32 5.62
CA THR A 370 -34.80 13.29 7.06
C THR A 370 -33.68 13.87 7.93
N SER A 371 -32.48 14.04 7.37
CA SER A 371 -31.25 14.36 8.11
C SER A 371 -30.87 13.31 9.16
N GLU A 372 -31.44 12.10 9.10
CA GLU A 372 -31.09 11.01 9.99
C GLU A 372 -29.80 10.31 9.55
N ILE A 373 -29.02 9.85 10.53
CA ILE A 373 -27.85 8.98 10.33
C ILE A 373 -28.15 7.61 10.94
N HIS A 374 -27.83 6.54 10.20
CA HIS A 374 -27.87 5.18 10.74
C HIS A 374 -26.59 4.41 10.40
N GLU A 375 -26.22 3.46 11.27
CA GLU A 375 -25.01 2.63 11.11
C GLU A 375 -25.35 1.27 10.48
N VAL A 376 -24.52 0.80 9.55
CA VAL A 376 -24.62 -0.54 8.96
C VAL A 376 -24.05 -1.56 9.94
N LYS A 377 -24.85 -2.54 10.36
CA LYS A 377 -24.39 -3.65 11.20
C LYS A 377 -23.48 -4.60 10.41
N LEU A 378 -22.17 -4.41 10.53
CA LEU A 378 -21.18 -5.24 9.85
C LEU A 378 -21.18 -6.69 10.37
N PRO A 379 -20.95 -7.69 9.48
CA PRO A 379 -20.99 -9.11 9.85
C PRO A 379 -19.80 -9.55 10.70
N MET A 380 -18.72 -8.77 10.72
CA MET A 380 -17.46 -9.10 11.40
C MET A 380 -16.87 -7.85 12.04
N ARG A 381 -16.36 -7.99 13.28
CA ARG A 381 -15.77 -6.88 14.04
C ARG A 381 -14.37 -6.51 13.55
N TYR A 382 -13.49 -7.49 13.36
CA TYR A 382 -12.13 -7.29 12.87
C TYR A 382 -12.12 -7.59 11.37
N CYS A 383 -12.42 -6.56 10.58
CA CYS A 383 -12.44 -6.64 9.13
C CYS A 383 -11.90 -5.35 8.52
N THR A 384 -11.68 -5.38 7.22
CA THR A 384 -11.40 -4.22 6.39
C THR A 384 -12.57 -4.02 5.45
N ILE A 385 -13.01 -2.76 5.32
CA ILE A 385 -14.07 -2.34 4.41
C ILE A 385 -13.45 -1.51 3.30
N SER A 386 -13.90 -1.72 2.06
CA SER A 386 -13.64 -0.83 0.94
C SER A 386 -14.92 -0.57 0.15
N PRO A 387 -15.07 0.61 -0.47
CA PRO A 387 -16.18 0.87 -1.38
C PRO A 387 -16.26 -0.18 -2.50
N GLY A 388 -17.48 -0.55 -2.88
CA GLY A 388 -17.75 -1.45 -3.99
C GLY A 388 -17.96 -0.68 -5.29
N ASN A 389 -18.58 -1.32 -6.28
CA ASN A 389 -18.87 -0.64 -7.55
C ASN A 389 -20.19 0.14 -7.49
N ASN A 390 -20.13 1.40 -7.08
CA ASN A 390 -21.30 2.25 -6.88
C ASN A 390 -21.48 3.29 -7.99
N LEU A 391 -21.51 2.90 -9.27
CA LEU A 391 -21.55 3.90 -10.37
C LEU A 391 -22.89 4.63 -10.53
N ASP A 392 -24.00 4.04 -10.10
CA ASP A 392 -25.32 4.65 -10.24
C ASP A 392 -25.55 5.64 -9.10
N HIS A 393 -25.71 6.93 -9.42
CA HIS A 393 -26.07 7.95 -8.43
C HIS A 393 -27.52 7.81 -7.96
N ASN A 394 -28.41 7.26 -8.80
CA ASN A 394 -29.85 7.17 -8.54
C ASN A 394 -30.26 5.76 -8.05
N THR A 395 -29.59 5.30 -6.99
CA THR A 395 -29.88 4.02 -6.32
C THR A 395 -29.96 4.20 -4.81
N ASP A 396 -30.72 3.34 -4.15
CA ASP A 396 -30.78 3.23 -2.69
C ASP A 396 -29.88 2.09 -2.17
N ILE A 397 -29.07 1.47 -3.04
CA ILE A 397 -28.19 0.35 -2.72
C ILE A 397 -26.74 0.81 -2.77
N VAL A 398 -26.04 0.68 -1.64
CA VAL A 398 -24.59 0.80 -1.58
C VAL A 398 -23.94 -0.57 -1.57
N GLN A 399 -22.98 -0.77 -2.46
CA GLN A 399 -22.12 -1.94 -2.49
C GLN A 399 -20.81 -1.64 -1.76
N PHE A 400 -20.33 -2.62 -1.00
CA PHE A 400 -19.00 -2.57 -0.39
C PHE A 400 -18.37 -3.97 -0.30
N HIS A 401 -17.06 -3.98 -0.16
CA HIS A 401 -16.27 -5.18 0.04
C HIS A 401 -15.88 -5.32 1.51
N CYS A 402 -15.91 -6.54 2.01
CA CYS A 402 -15.50 -6.87 3.38
C CYS A 402 -14.56 -8.07 3.36
N THR A 403 -13.41 -7.96 4.02
CA THR A 403 -12.43 -9.04 4.23
C THR A 403 -11.99 -9.07 5.68
N SER A 404 -11.61 -10.24 6.19
CA SER A 404 -11.04 -10.39 7.53
C SER A 404 -9.82 -11.31 7.48
N PRO A 405 -9.04 -11.45 8.56
CA PRO A 405 -7.89 -12.35 8.57
C PRO A 405 -8.25 -13.83 8.33
N LEU A 406 -9.52 -14.20 8.52
CA LEU A 406 -10.00 -15.59 8.46
C LEU A 406 -11.03 -15.83 7.35
N THR A 407 -11.41 -14.79 6.59
CA THR A 407 -12.40 -14.87 5.51
C THR A 407 -11.96 -14.09 4.28
N LEU A 408 -12.05 -14.74 3.11
CA LEU A 408 -11.81 -14.07 1.83
C LEU A 408 -12.80 -12.92 1.63
N GLN A 409 -12.39 -11.98 0.77
CA GLN A 409 -13.22 -10.84 0.40
C GLN A 409 -14.61 -11.29 -0.09
N SER A 410 -15.62 -10.74 0.57
CA SER A 410 -17.02 -10.84 0.20
C SER A 410 -17.50 -9.49 -0.34
N THR A 411 -18.47 -9.53 -1.25
CA THR A 411 -19.18 -8.35 -1.77
C THR A 411 -20.56 -8.32 -1.16
N LEU A 412 -20.90 -7.20 -0.53
CA LEU A 412 -22.16 -6.99 0.15
C LEU A 412 -22.89 -5.81 -0.50
N GLU A 413 -24.21 -5.89 -0.49
CA GLU A 413 -25.11 -4.80 -0.85
C GLU A 413 -25.96 -4.46 0.36
N TYR A 414 -26.02 -3.18 0.67
CA TYR A 414 -26.86 -2.64 1.72
C TYR A 414 -27.87 -1.69 1.11
N ASN A 415 -29.15 -1.97 1.34
CA ASN A 415 -30.21 -1.04 0.99
C ASN A 415 -30.31 0.02 2.10
N MET A 416 -29.98 1.27 1.77
CA MET A 416 -29.93 2.39 2.71
C MET A 416 -31.32 2.83 3.19
N GLU A 417 -32.37 2.51 2.44
CA GLU A 417 -33.77 2.79 2.81
C GLU A 417 -34.31 1.72 3.75
N THR A 418 -34.27 0.44 3.33
CA THR A 418 -34.87 -0.68 4.07
C THR A 418 -33.95 -1.24 5.14
N ARG A 419 -32.69 -0.82 5.17
CA ARG A 419 -31.63 -1.24 6.09
C ARG A 419 -31.30 -2.73 6.03
N VAL A 420 -31.56 -3.36 4.89
CA VAL A 420 -31.28 -4.78 4.64
C VAL A 420 -29.89 -4.97 4.05
N LEU A 421 -29.07 -5.79 4.71
CA LEU A 421 -27.74 -6.20 4.26
C LEU A 421 -27.78 -7.59 3.60
N ASN A 422 -27.32 -7.68 2.35
CA ASN A 422 -27.23 -8.92 1.59
C ASN A 422 -25.79 -9.23 1.19
N ILE A 423 -25.38 -10.49 1.31
CA ILE A 423 -24.11 -10.97 0.76
C ILE A 423 -24.36 -11.43 -0.67
N ILE A 424 -23.86 -10.67 -1.64
CA ILE A 424 -24.06 -10.96 -3.07
C ILE A 424 -23.00 -11.92 -3.61
N ARG A 425 -21.80 -11.87 -3.02
CA ARG A 425 -20.68 -12.73 -3.41
C ARG A 425 -19.81 -13.05 -2.20
N SER A 426 -19.54 -14.33 -1.97
CA SER A 426 -18.58 -14.77 -0.95
C SER A 426 -17.75 -15.94 -1.46
N HIS A 427 -16.44 -15.90 -1.22
CA HIS A 427 -15.52 -16.96 -1.62
C HIS A 427 -15.28 -17.89 -0.42
N PRO A 428 -15.64 -19.18 -0.50
CA PRO A 428 -15.29 -20.11 0.56
C PRO A 428 -13.78 -20.37 0.55
N ILE A 429 -13.21 -20.57 1.74
CA ILE A 429 -11.86 -21.11 1.88
C ILE A 429 -12.00 -22.62 2.05
N HIS A 430 -11.52 -23.38 1.06
CA HIS A 430 -11.67 -24.83 1.10
C HIS A 430 -10.80 -25.45 2.20
N ARG A 431 -11.35 -26.45 2.91
CA ARG A 431 -10.63 -27.17 3.98
C ARG A 431 -10.12 -26.25 5.09
N PHE A 432 -10.84 -25.16 5.37
CA PHE A 432 -10.52 -24.24 6.45
C PHE A 432 -11.83 -23.86 7.14
N ASN A 433 -11.86 -23.98 8.47
CA ASN A 433 -13.01 -23.54 9.25
C ASN A 433 -12.61 -22.34 10.11
N PRO A 434 -13.10 -21.12 9.80
CA PRO A 434 -12.71 -19.93 10.54
C PRO A 434 -13.15 -19.98 12.01
N THR A 435 -14.14 -20.80 12.38
CA THR A 435 -14.62 -20.89 13.78
C THR A 435 -13.63 -21.57 14.73
N TRP A 436 -12.58 -22.21 14.21
CA TRP A 436 -11.49 -22.81 14.98
C TRP A 436 -10.43 -21.80 15.43
N TYR A 437 -10.53 -20.55 14.99
CA TYR A 437 -9.54 -19.51 15.25
C TYR A 437 -10.19 -18.34 15.99
N ASP A 438 -9.38 -17.66 16.79
CA ASP A 438 -9.74 -16.41 17.45
C ASP A 438 -9.07 -15.23 16.74
N CYS A 439 -9.77 -14.11 16.71
CA CYS A 439 -9.25 -12.82 16.29
C CYS A 439 -9.72 -11.77 17.30
N TYR A 440 -8.80 -11.18 18.05
CA TYR A 440 -9.10 -10.17 19.06
C TYR A 440 -7.96 -9.17 19.23
N ARG A 441 -8.23 -8.08 19.95
CA ARG A 441 -7.26 -7.01 20.20
C ARG A 441 -6.79 -7.01 21.64
N VAL A 442 -5.49 -6.83 21.82
CA VAL A 442 -4.83 -6.55 23.10
C VAL A 442 -4.05 -5.23 22.97
N TYR A 443 -3.53 -4.71 24.08
CA TYR A 443 -2.82 -3.43 24.10
C TYR A 443 -1.49 -3.59 24.82
N ALA A 444 -0.41 -3.10 24.19
CA ALA A 444 0.89 -2.97 24.82
C ALA A 444 1.08 -1.53 25.29
N LYS A 445 1.38 -1.34 26.58
CA LYS A 445 1.61 -0.01 27.15
C LYS A 445 3.07 0.39 26.96
N GLY A 446 3.31 1.47 26.22
CA GLY A 446 4.61 2.11 26.02
C GLY A 446 5.11 2.83 27.26
N SER A 447 6.41 3.13 27.29
CA SER A 447 7.05 3.87 28.38
C SER A 447 6.52 5.30 28.53
N ASP A 448 6.01 5.88 27.45
CA ASP A 448 5.34 7.20 27.42
C ASP A 448 3.85 7.12 27.80
N GLY A 449 3.36 5.96 28.23
CA GLY A 449 1.98 5.72 28.62
C GLY A 449 1.03 5.40 27.45
N THR A 450 1.50 5.47 26.20
CA THR A 450 0.70 5.17 25.00
C THR A 450 0.26 3.71 25.00
N GLU A 451 -1.02 3.44 24.74
CA GLU A 451 -1.54 2.08 24.55
C GLU A 451 -1.52 1.71 23.06
N ILE A 452 -0.58 0.86 22.67
CA ILE A 452 -0.37 0.43 21.29
C ILE A 452 -1.26 -0.80 21.02
N PRO A 453 -2.24 -0.70 20.11
CA PRO A 453 -3.13 -1.83 19.83
C PRO A 453 -2.41 -2.95 19.08
N ILE A 454 -2.78 -4.20 19.35
CA ILE A 454 -2.28 -5.38 18.67
C ILE A 454 -3.44 -6.30 18.33
N THR A 455 -3.68 -6.56 17.03
CA THR A 455 -4.66 -7.59 16.63
C THR A 455 -3.97 -8.95 16.55
N LEU A 456 -4.45 -9.91 17.33
CA LEU A 456 -3.93 -11.28 17.40
C LEU A 456 -4.86 -12.24 16.67
N ILE A 457 -4.27 -13.08 15.82
CA ILE A 457 -4.97 -14.16 15.11
C ILE A 457 -4.25 -15.46 15.42
N HIS A 458 -4.97 -16.44 15.99
CA HIS A 458 -4.41 -17.75 16.30
C HIS A 458 -5.51 -18.81 16.43
N LYS A 459 -5.12 -20.08 16.51
CA LYS A 459 -6.03 -21.19 16.75
C LYS A 459 -6.56 -21.17 18.19
N LYS A 460 -7.83 -21.52 18.38
CA LYS A 460 -8.46 -21.63 19.71
C LYS A 460 -7.70 -22.62 20.60
N GLY A 461 -7.72 -22.35 21.91
CA GLY A 461 -7.04 -23.18 22.92
C GLY A 461 -5.53 -22.94 23.03
N LEU A 462 -5.04 -21.80 22.52
CA LEU A 462 -3.66 -21.36 22.66
C LEU A 462 -3.22 -21.33 24.13
N LYS A 463 -2.03 -21.87 24.41
CA LYS A 463 -1.39 -21.76 25.73
C LYS A 463 -0.39 -20.61 25.72
N LEU A 464 -0.46 -19.74 26.72
CA LEU A 464 0.46 -18.61 26.87
C LEU A 464 1.71 -19.00 27.67
N ASP A 465 2.45 -19.99 27.17
CA ASP A 465 3.65 -20.55 27.82
C ASP A 465 4.97 -20.15 27.13
N GLY A 466 4.91 -19.20 26.20
CA GLY A 466 6.04 -18.67 25.43
C GLY A 466 6.56 -19.58 24.32
N ARG A 467 5.90 -20.73 24.06
CA ARG A 467 6.38 -21.74 23.09
C ARG A 467 5.77 -21.60 21.71
N ASN A 468 4.79 -20.72 21.52
CA ASN A 468 4.16 -20.54 20.21
C ASN A 468 5.08 -19.76 19.26
N PRO A 469 5.26 -20.21 18.01
CA PRO A 469 5.89 -19.38 16.99
C PRO A 469 4.97 -18.20 16.65
N LEU A 470 5.57 -17.03 16.44
CA LEU A 470 4.82 -15.79 16.21
C LEU A 470 5.37 -15.05 14.99
N LEU A 471 4.46 -14.56 14.14
CA LEU A 471 4.77 -13.62 13.06
C LEU A 471 4.20 -12.24 13.41
N LEU A 472 5.09 -11.28 13.68
CA LEU A 472 4.75 -9.87 13.85
C LEU A 472 4.74 -9.17 12.49
N ARG A 473 3.65 -8.46 12.19
CA ARG A 473 3.48 -7.63 10.99
C ARG A 473 3.26 -6.19 11.37
N THR A 474 3.87 -5.26 10.64
CA THR A 474 3.73 -3.83 10.87
C THR A 474 4.13 -3.02 9.63
N TYR A 475 3.72 -1.76 9.59
CA TYR A 475 4.08 -0.81 8.53
C TYR A 475 4.53 0.55 9.10
N GLY A 476 3.63 1.28 9.76
CA GLY A 476 3.97 2.44 10.59
C GLY A 476 4.44 3.69 9.83
N ALA A 477 3.89 3.98 8.65
CA ALA A 477 4.19 5.18 7.87
C ALA A 477 2.99 5.66 7.04
N TYR A 478 3.01 6.93 6.62
CA TYR A 478 2.01 7.59 5.77
C TYR A 478 0.56 7.58 6.30
N GLY A 479 0.37 7.32 7.58
CA GLY A 479 -0.97 7.12 8.15
C GLY A 479 -1.69 5.89 7.57
N SER A 480 -0.95 4.96 6.98
CA SER A 480 -1.49 3.71 6.45
C SER A 480 -1.67 2.69 7.57
N PRO A 481 -2.89 2.19 7.83
CA PRO A 481 -3.13 1.18 8.85
C PRO A 481 -2.58 -0.19 8.46
N THR A 482 -2.09 -0.96 9.45
CA THR A 482 -1.80 -2.39 9.29
C THR A 482 -3.11 -3.17 9.37
N GLU A 483 -3.79 -3.31 8.24
CA GLU A 483 -5.16 -3.83 8.21
C GLU A 483 -5.28 -5.32 8.60
N PRO A 484 -6.36 -5.72 9.29
CA PRO A 484 -6.72 -7.12 9.53
C PRO A 484 -7.40 -7.70 8.28
N ASP A 485 -6.68 -7.74 7.16
CA ASP A 485 -7.14 -8.30 5.90
C ASP A 485 -6.78 -9.79 5.74
N PHE A 486 -7.39 -10.45 4.77
CA PHE A 486 -7.03 -11.82 4.44
C PHE A 486 -5.69 -11.89 3.72
N GLN A 487 -4.76 -12.69 4.26
CA GLN A 487 -3.50 -13.03 3.61
C GLN A 487 -3.40 -14.55 3.51
N ILE A 488 -3.23 -15.07 2.30
CA ILE A 488 -3.22 -16.52 2.06
C ILE A 488 -2.05 -17.20 2.79
N GLU A 489 -0.94 -16.48 2.94
CA GLU A 489 0.27 -16.93 3.63
C GLU A 489 0.05 -17.14 5.14
N HIS A 490 -0.98 -16.53 5.73
CA HIS A 490 -1.30 -16.74 7.14
C HIS A 490 -1.92 -18.11 7.41
N LEU A 491 -2.66 -18.68 6.45
CA LEU A 491 -3.40 -19.93 6.69
C LEU A 491 -2.49 -21.10 7.07
N PRO A 492 -1.41 -21.40 6.32
CA PRO A 492 -0.52 -22.49 6.70
C PRO A 492 0.19 -22.28 8.03
N LEU A 493 0.34 -21.02 8.47
CA LEU A 493 0.96 -20.65 9.75
C LEU A 493 -0.01 -20.93 10.90
N VAL A 494 -1.23 -20.37 10.86
CA VAL A 494 -2.21 -20.57 11.94
C VAL A 494 -2.66 -22.03 12.06
N GLU A 495 -2.71 -22.78 10.95
CA GLU A 495 -2.96 -24.24 10.96
C GLU A 495 -1.85 -25.04 11.66
N ARG A 496 -0.66 -24.44 11.81
CA ARG A 496 0.51 -24.98 12.52
C ARG A 496 0.75 -24.27 13.84
N ASP A 497 -0.32 -23.73 14.43
CA ASP A 497 -0.34 -23.11 15.76
C ASP A 497 0.55 -21.86 15.87
N TRP A 498 0.85 -21.18 14.75
CA TRP A 498 1.45 -19.85 14.80
C TRP A 498 0.45 -18.80 15.23
N ILE A 499 0.97 -17.77 15.90
CA ILE A 499 0.25 -16.52 16.17
C ILE A 499 0.63 -15.51 15.09
N ILE A 500 -0.36 -14.87 14.47
CA ILE A 500 -0.15 -13.66 13.68
C ILE A 500 -0.48 -12.46 14.56
N ALA A 501 0.47 -11.53 14.71
CA ALA A 501 0.29 -10.31 15.47
C ALA A 501 0.43 -9.10 14.55
N LEU A 502 -0.64 -8.33 14.39
CA LEU A 502 -0.63 -7.06 13.66
C LEU A 502 -0.35 -5.95 14.66
N ALA A 503 0.83 -5.34 14.58
CA ALA A 503 1.26 -4.27 15.48
C ALA A 503 0.88 -2.91 14.89
N HIS A 504 -0.10 -2.24 15.52
CA HIS A 504 -0.69 -0.99 15.06
C HIS A 504 0.07 0.23 15.58
N VAL A 505 1.34 0.34 15.18
CA VAL A 505 2.30 1.31 15.71
C VAL A 505 2.09 2.73 15.19
N ARG A 506 2.57 3.74 15.93
CA ARG A 506 2.52 5.15 15.49
C ARG A 506 3.20 5.36 14.14
N GLY A 507 2.71 6.34 13.39
CA GLY A 507 3.02 6.52 11.97
C GLY A 507 2.02 5.79 11.05
N GLY A 508 1.31 4.79 11.58
CA GLY A 508 0.12 4.20 10.95
C GLY A 508 -1.13 5.06 11.15
N GLY A 509 -2.27 4.59 10.62
CA GLY A 509 -3.55 5.31 10.63
C GLY A 509 -4.61 4.76 11.58
N GLU A 510 -4.27 3.75 12.39
CA GLU A 510 -5.27 2.98 13.14
C GLU A 510 -6.05 3.81 14.15
N LEU A 511 -5.42 4.77 14.83
CA LEU A 511 -6.10 5.63 15.81
C LEU A 511 -6.25 7.08 15.30
N GLY A 512 -6.41 7.23 13.98
CA GLY A 512 -6.64 8.52 13.34
C GLY A 512 -5.36 9.30 13.02
N HIS A 513 -5.51 10.55 12.61
CA HIS A 513 -4.38 11.34 12.08
C HIS A 513 -3.35 11.71 13.16
N VAL A 514 -3.79 11.91 14.41
CA VAL A 514 -2.86 12.14 15.53
C VAL A 514 -1.91 10.96 15.74
N TRP A 515 -2.35 9.73 15.47
CA TRP A 515 -1.52 8.53 15.53
C TRP A 515 -0.41 8.54 14.46
N TYR A 516 -0.75 9.03 13.27
CA TYR A 516 0.17 9.20 12.15
C TYR A 516 1.22 10.29 12.45
N GLU A 517 0.80 11.49 12.85
CA GLU A 517 1.70 12.60 13.15
C GLU A 517 2.74 12.26 14.23
N ASN A 518 2.36 11.40 15.19
CA ASN A 518 3.26 10.95 16.24
C ASN A 518 4.22 9.82 15.81
N GLY A 519 4.30 9.50 14.51
CA GLY A 519 5.29 8.58 13.95
C GLY A 519 5.74 8.96 12.52
N ARG A 520 5.87 10.27 12.25
CA ARG A 520 6.49 10.84 11.04
C ARG A 520 7.49 11.94 11.40
N ALA A 521 8.32 12.36 10.43
CA ALA A 521 9.32 13.41 10.55
C ALA A 521 10.15 13.29 11.85
N MET A 522 10.26 14.36 12.63
CA MET A 522 11.02 14.41 13.90
C MET A 522 10.45 13.55 15.03
N LYS A 523 9.35 12.82 14.79
CA LYS A 523 8.77 11.84 15.72
C LYS A 523 8.90 10.40 15.22
N LYS A 524 9.60 10.16 14.09
CA LYS A 524 9.61 8.85 13.45
C LYS A 524 10.08 7.70 14.34
N LYS A 525 11.00 7.98 15.28
CA LYS A 525 11.50 6.96 16.22
C LYS A 525 10.42 6.31 17.08
N ASN A 526 9.29 6.97 17.30
CA ASN A 526 8.15 6.38 18.02
C ASN A 526 7.65 5.10 17.34
N THR A 527 7.65 5.02 16.01
CA THR A 527 7.31 3.81 15.26
C THR A 527 8.18 2.62 15.71
N PHE A 528 9.49 2.83 15.85
CA PHE A 528 10.44 1.77 16.19
C PHE A 528 10.32 1.36 17.67
N ILE A 529 10.13 2.35 18.54
CA ILE A 529 9.91 2.14 19.98
C ILE A 529 8.61 1.35 20.20
N ASP A 530 7.55 1.65 19.46
CA ASP A 530 6.28 0.94 19.54
C ASP A 530 6.44 -0.53 19.10
N ILE A 531 7.19 -0.81 18.03
CA ILE A 531 7.47 -2.19 17.60
C ILE A 531 8.19 -2.97 18.70
N ILE A 532 9.23 -2.37 19.30
CA ILE A 532 9.98 -2.97 20.42
C ILE A 532 9.04 -3.25 21.59
N THR A 533 8.21 -2.26 21.97
CA THR A 533 7.24 -2.37 23.07
C THR A 533 6.25 -3.50 22.83
N VAL A 534 5.72 -3.63 21.61
CA VAL A 534 4.80 -4.70 21.22
C VAL A 534 5.50 -6.06 21.30
N ALA A 535 6.70 -6.20 20.75
CA ALA A 535 7.45 -7.45 20.79
C ALA A 535 7.74 -7.90 22.24
N GLU A 536 8.18 -6.98 23.10
CA GLU A 536 8.45 -7.25 24.51
C GLU A 536 7.20 -7.61 25.29
N TYR A 537 6.08 -6.91 25.04
CA TYR A 537 4.79 -7.26 25.61
C TYR A 537 4.39 -8.69 25.25
N LEU A 538 4.45 -9.06 23.97
CA LEU A 538 4.07 -10.40 23.50
C LEU A 538 4.96 -11.50 24.10
N ILE A 539 6.25 -11.23 24.30
CA ILE A 539 7.17 -12.17 24.97
C ILE A 539 6.83 -12.29 26.45
N ARG A 540 6.70 -11.16 27.16
CA ARG A 540 6.45 -11.12 28.61
C ARG A 540 5.09 -11.74 28.97
N SER A 541 4.08 -11.55 28.12
CA SER A 541 2.73 -12.10 28.29
C SER A 541 2.62 -13.57 27.88
N GLY A 542 3.73 -14.23 27.51
CA GLY A 542 3.74 -15.66 27.21
C GLY A 542 3.16 -16.04 25.85
N TYR A 543 2.85 -15.08 24.96
CA TYR A 543 2.41 -15.42 23.61
C TYR A 543 3.53 -16.12 22.83
N SER A 544 4.77 -15.63 22.95
CA SER A 544 5.92 -16.20 22.27
C SER A 544 7.20 -15.99 23.09
N SER A 545 8.36 -16.20 22.47
CA SER A 545 9.68 -15.99 23.05
C SER A 545 10.66 -15.49 21.99
N LYS A 546 11.78 -14.89 22.42
CA LYS A 546 12.84 -14.41 21.53
C LYS A 546 13.33 -15.46 20.52
N SER A 547 13.35 -16.73 20.93
CA SER A 547 13.77 -17.86 20.07
C SER A 547 12.73 -18.29 19.04
N ARG A 548 11.51 -17.73 19.09
CA ARG A 548 10.35 -18.13 18.28
C ARG A 548 9.58 -16.98 17.63
N MET A 549 9.87 -15.74 18.01
CA MET A 549 9.29 -14.56 17.41
C MET A 549 9.95 -14.27 16.06
N THR A 550 9.16 -13.96 15.06
CA THR A 550 9.60 -13.55 13.73
C THR A 550 8.87 -12.28 13.32
N ALA A 551 9.40 -11.56 12.33
CA ALA A 551 8.74 -10.37 11.81
C ALA A 551 8.80 -10.27 10.28
N ILE A 552 7.85 -9.56 9.70
CA ILE A 552 7.86 -9.20 8.28
C ILE A 552 7.46 -7.74 8.11
N GLY A 553 8.21 -7.04 7.27
CA GLY A 553 8.01 -5.63 6.94
C GLY A 553 8.29 -5.41 5.46
N ALA A 554 7.51 -4.52 4.83
CA ALA A 554 7.65 -4.21 3.42
C ALA A 554 7.74 -2.70 3.19
N SER A 555 8.53 -2.25 2.20
CA SER A 555 8.70 -0.82 1.89
C SER A 555 9.07 0.00 3.15
N ALA A 556 8.28 0.98 3.59
CA ALA A 556 8.49 1.71 4.84
C ALA A 556 8.38 0.83 6.11
N GLY A 557 7.62 -0.26 6.09
CA GLY A 557 7.69 -1.29 7.14
C GLY A 557 9.05 -1.99 7.19
N GLY A 558 9.77 -2.02 6.06
CA GLY A 558 11.16 -2.46 5.98
C GLY A 558 12.13 -1.49 6.66
N LEU A 559 11.93 -0.16 6.53
CA LEU A 559 12.62 0.86 7.31
C LEU A 559 12.42 0.61 8.81
N ALA A 560 11.15 0.40 9.21
CA ALA A 560 10.79 0.21 10.60
C ALA A 560 11.47 -1.01 11.21
N LEU A 561 11.39 -2.17 10.56
CA LEU A 561 12.07 -3.37 11.03
C LEU A 561 13.60 -3.31 10.90
N GLY A 562 14.15 -2.66 9.86
CA GLY A 562 15.59 -2.44 9.73
C GLY A 562 16.16 -1.62 10.89
N SER A 563 15.44 -0.57 11.30
CA SER A 563 15.83 0.27 12.44
C SER A 563 15.73 -0.50 13.76
N VAL A 564 14.68 -1.30 13.94
CA VAL A 564 14.50 -2.16 15.12
C VAL A 564 15.57 -3.25 15.17
N LEU A 565 15.96 -3.83 14.03
CA LEU A 565 17.04 -4.81 13.96
C LEU A 565 18.36 -4.22 14.44
N ASN A 566 18.67 -2.96 14.10
CA ASN A 566 19.88 -2.31 14.61
C ASN A 566 19.83 -2.08 16.13
N ALA A 567 18.65 -1.78 16.67
CA ALA A 567 18.49 -1.48 18.09
C ALA A 567 18.35 -2.72 18.99
N ARG A 568 17.55 -3.71 18.57
CA ARG A 568 17.08 -4.86 19.36
C ARG A 568 16.93 -6.13 18.51
N PRO A 569 18.00 -6.64 17.89
CA PRO A 569 17.91 -7.85 17.07
C PRO A 569 17.64 -9.11 17.90
N ASP A 570 17.88 -9.05 19.21
CA ASP A 570 17.60 -10.13 20.16
C ASP A 570 16.12 -10.49 20.26
N LEU A 571 15.22 -9.59 19.85
CA LEU A 571 13.77 -9.82 19.92
C LEU A 571 13.28 -10.84 18.90
N PHE A 572 14.02 -11.04 17.80
CA PHE A 572 13.57 -11.85 16.68
C PHE A 572 14.49 -13.03 16.43
N ARG A 573 13.89 -14.18 16.12
CA ARG A 573 14.58 -15.35 15.59
C ARG A 573 14.85 -15.21 14.09
N ALA A 574 13.91 -14.62 13.35
CA ALA A 574 14.03 -14.39 11.92
C ALA A 574 13.20 -13.18 11.46
N VAL A 575 13.66 -12.48 10.42
CA VAL A 575 12.98 -11.32 9.84
C VAL A 575 12.96 -11.39 8.31
N ILE A 576 11.83 -11.05 7.70
CA ILE A 576 11.70 -10.89 6.25
C ILE A 576 11.53 -9.39 5.94
N LEU A 577 12.44 -8.84 5.14
CA LEU A 577 12.41 -7.46 4.66
C LEU A 577 12.10 -7.45 3.16
N ARG A 578 10.89 -7.03 2.79
CA ARG A 578 10.42 -7.01 1.39
C ARG A 578 10.53 -5.61 0.80
N VAL A 579 11.26 -5.46 -0.30
CA VAL A 579 11.51 -4.16 -0.96
C VAL A 579 11.77 -3.04 0.06
N PRO A 580 12.69 -3.23 1.03
CA PRO A 580 12.73 -2.40 2.22
C PRO A 580 13.45 -1.06 1.99
N PHE A 581 12.88 0.02 2.51
CA PHE A 581 13.47 1.37 2.49
C PHE A 581 14.59 1.49 3.56
N LEU A 582 15.80 1.02 3.25
CA LEU A 582 16.88 0.85 4.24
C LEU A 582 17.94 1.95 4.23
N ASP A 583 17.95 2.82 3.22
CA ASP A 583 18.88 3.95 3.13
C ASP A 583 18.11 5.28 2.91
N PRO A 584 17.33 5.70 3.93
CA PRO A 584 16.50 6.89 3.82
C PRO A 584 17.33 8.17 3.68
N LEU A 585 18.54 8.22 4.27
CA LEU A 585 19.38 9.41 4.21
C LEU A 585 19.88 9.67 2.78
N SER A 586 20.48 8.68 2.12
CA SER A 586 20.93 8.83 0.72
C SER A 586 19.77 9.16 -0.21
N SER A 587 18.60 8.55 0.03
CA SER A 587 17.42 8.76 -0.79
C SER A 587 16.90 10.19 -0.64
N MET A 588 16.71 10.66 0.60
CA MET A 588 16.19 11.99 0.88
C MET A 588 17.16 13.13 0.54
N LEU A 589 18.45 12.83 0.35
CA LEU A 589 19.43 13.79 -0.18
C LEU A 589 19.38 13.91 -1.72
N ASN A 590 18.72 13.00 -2.44
CA ASN A 590 18.70 12.96 -3.89
C ASN A 590 17.30 13.23 -4.49
N PRO A 591 16.97 14.50 -4.83
CA PRO A 591 15.65 14.89 -5.34
C PRO A 591 15.34 14.34 -6.73
N SER A 592 16.33 13.78 -7.44
CA SER A 592 16.14 13.16 -8.75
C SER A 592 15.53 11.75 -8.67
N ILE A 593 15.55 11.12 -7.48
CA ILE A 593 14.88 9.83 -7.27
C ILE A 593 13.35 10.07 -7.22
N PRO A 594 12.54 9.25 -7.91
CA PRO A 594 11.08 9.29 -7.77
C PRO A 594 10.65 9.31 -6.30
N LEU A 595 9.55 9.99 -5.99
CA LEU A 595 9.00 10.17 -4.63
C LEU A 595 9.80 11.05 -3.67
N THR A 596 11.11 11.26 -3.81
CA THR A 596 11.91 11.96 -2.78
C THR A 596 11.33 13.32 -2.38
N ARG A 597 11.00 14.16 -3.37
CA ARG A 597 10.39 15.47 -3.12
C ARG A 597 9.01 15.40 -2.46
N LEU A 598 8.30 14.30 -2.71
CA LEU A 598 6.95 14.03 -2.22
C LEU A 598 6.99 13.54 -0.77
N GLU A 599 8.09 12.91 -0.37
CA GLU A 599 8.27 12.32 0.95
C GLU A 599 8.97 13.22 1.98
N TYR A 600 9.38 14.44 1.61
CA TYR A 600 9.94 15.39 2.56
C TYR A 600 8.99 15.69 3.73
N ASP A 601 7.68 15.70 3.49
CA ASP A 601 6.71 15.88 4.56
C ASP A 601 6.65 14.62 5.46
N GLU A 602 6.95 13.42 4.95
CA GLU A 602 6.96 12.17 5.74
C GLU A 602 8.22 12.04 6.60
N TRP A 603 9.40 12.31 6.04
CA TRP A 603 10.70 12.02 6.68
C TRP A 603 11.45 13.27 7.16
N GLY A 604 11.21 14.41 6.51
CA GLY A 604 12.03 15.63 6.60
C GLY A 604 12.91 15.82 5.36
N ASN A 605 13.31 17.07 5.09
CA ASN A 605 14.24 17.42 4.03
C ASN A 605 15.68 17.58 4.58
N PRO A 606 16.56 16.57 4.45
CA PRO A 606 17.92 16.63 4.96
C PRO A 606 18.87 17.47 4.10
N LYS A 607 18.42 18.00 2.95
CA LYS A 607 19.21 18.96 2.16
C LYS A 607 19.11 20.38 2.69
N GLU A 608 17.98 20.74 3.28
CA GLU A 608 17.68 22.11 3.72
C GLU A 608 17.73 22.29 5.23
N SER A 609 17.74 21.19 5.99
CA SER A 609 17.73 21.22 7.46
C SER A 609 18.76 20.26 8.05
N GLU A 610 19.77 20.82 8.74
CA GLU A 610 20.74 20.02 9.51
C GLU A 610 20.04 19.18 10.59
N ALA A 611 18.98 19.70 11.21
CA ALA A 611 18.20 18.97 12.20
C ALA A 611 17.52 17.74 11.57
N ALA A 612 16.94 17.88 10.38
CA ALA A 612 16.36 16.76 9.64
C ALA A 612 17.44 15.75 9.21
N TYR A 613 18.59 16.24 8.70
CA TYR A 613 19.74 15.41 8.36
C TYR A 613 20.16 14.53 9.55
N ARG A 614 20.47 15.13 10.70
CA ARG A 614 20.92 14.41 11.90
C ARG A 614 19.85 13.46 12.43
N TYR A 615 18.58 13.85 12.34
CA TYR A 615 17.49 13.00 12.81
C TYR A 615 17.33 11.76 11.94
N ILE A 616 17.29 11.91 10.60
CA ILE A 616 17.22 10.79 9.66
C ILE A 616 18.46 9.90 9.80
N GLU A 617 19.65 10.51 9.83
CA GLU A 617 20.92 9.81 10.05
C GLU A 617 20.88 8.95 11.31
N SER A 618 20.28 9.44 12.41
CA SER A 618 20.26 8.73 13.68
C SER A 618 19.36 7.48 13.74
N TYR A 619 18.57 7.19 12.71
CA TYR A 619 17.79 5.95 12.62
C TYR A 619 17.96 5.18 11.31
N ALA A 620 18.58 5.77 10.29
CA ALA A 620 18.76 5.15 8.98
C ALA A 620 19.40 3.75 9.10
N PRO A 621 18.72 2.66 8.66
CA PRO A 621 19.21 1.31 8.88
C PRO A 621 20.60 1.06 8.31
N TYR A 622 20.89 1.60 7.12
CA TYR A 622 22.18 1.47 6.44
C TYR A 622 23.34 2.20 7.14
N ASP A 623 23.08 3.36 7.73
CA ASP A 623 24.09 4.17 8.41
C ASP A 623 24.37 3.67 9.84
N ASN A 624 23.42 2.96 10.45
CA ASN A 624 23.49 2.54 11.86
C ASN A 624 23.67 1.02 12.05
N ILE A 625 24.19 0.29 11.06
CA ILE A 625 24.37 -1.17 11.17
C ILE A 625 25.33 -1.46 12.35
N PRO A 626 24.87 -2.14 13.41
CA PRO A 626 25.69 -2.42 14.57
C PRO A 626 26.62 -3.61 14.33
N TYR A 627 27.76 -3.60 15.01
CA TYR A 627 28.80 -4.63 14.91
C TYR A 627 28.28 -6.07 15.12
N HIS A 628 27.26 -6.27 15.96
CA HIS A 628 26.75 -7.60 16.27
C HIS A 628 25.84 -8.19 15.17
N LEU A 629 25.23 -7.35 14.31
CA LEU A 629 24.48 -7.85 13.14
C LEU A 629 25.41 -8.32 12.02
N THR A 630 26.66 -7.90 12.06
CA THR A 630 27.63 -8.13 11.01
C THR A 630 28.60 -9.27 11.32
N THR A 631 28.76 -9.67 12.59
CA THR A 631 29.60 -10.81 12.96
C THR A 631 28.84 -12.14 12.91
N PRO A 632 29.40 -13.19 12.30
CA PRO A 632 28.87 -14.55 12.44
C PRO A 632 28.80 -14.94 13.91
N ASN A 633 27.78 -15.69 14.31
CA ASN A 633 27.49 -16.15 15.69
C ASN A 633 28.64 -16.93 16.39
N ASN A 634 29.82 -17.06 15.78
CA ASN A 634 30.97 -17.85 16.23
C ASN A 634 32.28 -17.05 16.39
N VAL A 635 32.29 -15.71 16.27
CA VAL A 635 33.53 -14.92 16.45
C VAL A 635 33.63 -14.39 17.88
N THR A 636 34.35 -15.12 18.73
CA THR A 636 34.73 -14.67 20.08
C THR A 636 35.94 -13.74 19.97
N THR A 637 35.75 -12.42 19.90
CA THR A 637 36.88 -11.47 20.02
C THR A 637 37.34 -11.37 21.46
N THR A 638 38.64 -11.50 21.70
CA THR A 638 39.29 -11.33 23.00
C THR A 638 39.48 -9.84 23.32
N GLY A 639 38.66 -9.29 24.21
CA GLY A 639 38.79 -7.92 24.71
C GLY A 639 37.63 -7.49 25.61
N ASN A 640 37.93 -6.77 26.69
CA ASN A 640 37.08 -6.43 27.86
C ASN A 640 35.84 -5.52 27.59
N ALA A 641 35.18 -5.59 26.44
CA ALA A 641 33.87 -4.98 26.27
C ALA A 641 32.78 -5.94 26.77
N GLN A 642 31.88 -5.47 27.63
CA GLN A 642 30.76 -6.21 28.18
C GLN A 642 29.90 -6.80 27.04
N LYS A 643 30.10 -8.10 26.76
CA LYS A 643 29.57 -8.83 25.60
C LYS A 643 28.10 -9.18 25.80
N THR A 644 27.19 -8.46 25.14
CA THR A 644 25.86 -8.99 24.81
C THR A 644 25.96 -9.75 23.48
N THR A 645 26.33 -11.04 23.56
CA THR A 645 26.26 -11.95 22.41
C THR A 645 24.80 -12.35 22.18
N TYR A 646 24.06 -11.55 21.42
CA TYR A 646 22.80 -11.99 20.85
C TYR A 646 23.08 -12.69 19.52
N PRO A 647 22.58 -13.91 19.29
CA PRO A 647 22.68 -14.49 17.97
C PRO A 647 21.85 -13.63 17.01
N ALA A 648 22.46 -13.16 15.91
CA ALA A 648 21.77 -12.36 14.91
C ALA A 648 20.57 -13.17 14.33
N PRO A 649 19.42 -12.52 14.07
CA PRO A 649 18.28 -13.18 13.45
C PRO A 649 18.65 -13.68 12.05
N SER A 650 17.97 -14.74 11.60
CA SER A 650 18.01 -15.10 10.18
C SER A 650 17.22 -14.06 9.37
N ILE A 651 17.84 -13.41 8.39
CA ILE A 651 17.21 -12.34 7.63
C ILE A 651 17.09 -12.73 6.15
N LEU A 652 15.90 -12.53 5.57
CA LEU A 652 15.67 -12.63 4.14
C LEU A 652 15.29 -11.25 3.59
N VAL A 653 16.09 -10.74 2.65
CA VAL A 653 15.82 -9.47 1.96
C VAL A 653 15.40 -9.75 0.52
N THR A 654 14.36 -9.07 0.03
CA THR A 654 13.95 -9.15 -1.37
C THR A 654 13.88 -7.76 -1.99
N ALA A 655 14.25 -7.60 -3.26
CA ALA A 655 14.20 -6.34 -3.99
C ALA A 655 13.87 -6.59 -5.48
N GLY A 656 13.55 -5.54 -6.24
CA GLY A 656 13.32 -5.61 -7.67
C GLY A 656 14.07 -4.50 -8.43
N MET A 657 14.74 -4.85 -9.54
CA MET A 657 15.51 -3.90 -10.36
C MET A 657 14.66 -2.77 -10.97
N ARG A 658 13.37 -3.04 -11.21
CA ARG A 658 12.42 -2.09 -11.81
C ARG A 658 11.48 -1.47 -10.77
N ASP A 659 11.75 -1.66 -9.48
CA ASP A 659 10.95 -1.04 -8.43
C ASP A 659 11.16 0.48 -8.45
N GLN A 660 10.09 1.23 -8.75
CA GLN A 660 10.10 2.69 -8.84
C GLN A 660 9.79 3.37 -7.49
N ARG A 661 9.42 2.59 -6.46
CA ARG A 661 9.07 3.13 -5.13
C ARG A 661 10.24 3.03 -4.16
N VAL A 662 10.91 1.88 -4.14
CA VAL A 662 12.15 1.69 -3.37
C VAL A 662 13.24 1.21 -4.31
N ALA A 663 14.20 2.09 -4.60
CA ALA A 663 15.27 1.78 -5.52
C ALA A 663 16.05 0.52 -5.09
N TYR A 664 16.33 -0.38 -6.03
CA TYR A 664 16.94 -1.69 -5.80
C TYR A 664 18.26 -1.63 -5.01
N TRP A 665 19.01 -0.54 -5.15
CA TRP A 665 20.30 -0.36 -4.53
C TRP A 665 20.22 -0.18 -3.01
N GLN A 666 19.09 0.27 -2.48
CA GLN A 666 18.92 0.45 -1.03
C GLN A 666 19.11 -0.86 -0.25
N PRO A 667 18.32 -1.92 -0.52
CA PRO A 667 18.56 -3.22 0.10
C PRO A 667 19.90 -3.85 -0.31
N LEU A 668 20.39 -3.61 -1.52
CA LEU A 668 21.65 -4.18 -2.01
C LEU A 668 22.87 -3.64 -1.23
N LYS A 669 22.95 -2.32 -1.04
CA LYS A 669 23.98 -1.67 -0.20
C LYS A 669 23.89 -2.14 1.25
N TRP A 670 22.67 -2.26 1.79
CA TRP A 670 22.47 -2.75 3.15
C TRP A 670 22.97 -4.18 3.32
N VAL A 671 22.63 -5.11 2.41
CA VAL A 671 23.14 -6.49 2.43
C VAL A 671 24.67 -6.53 2.30
N ALA A 672 25.24 -5.74 1.39
CA ALA A 672 26.69 -5.65 1.21
C ALA A 672 27.42 -5.23 2.51
N ARG A 673 26.83 -4.27 3.24
CA ARG A 673 27.39 -3.77 4.51
C ARG A 673 27.18 -4.74 5.68
N VAL A 674 26.00 -5.37 5.80
CA VAL A 674 25.70 -6.37 6.85
C VAL A 674 26.63 -7.58 6.74
N THR A 675 26.97 -7.99 5.52
CA THR A 675 27.80 -9.17 5.26
C THR A 675 29.28 -8.98 5.64
N LEU A 676 29.74 -7.75 5.93
CA LEU A 676 31.16 -7.39 5.93
C LEU A 676 31.77 -6.87 7.26
N VAL A 677 31.56 -7.49 8.42
CA VAL A 677 32.34 -7.10 9.62
C VAL A 677 32.66 -8.37 10.42
N LEU A 678 33.89 -8.89 10.58
CA LEU A 678 35.20 -8.30 10.80
C LEU A 678 36.30 -9.39 10.62
N VAL A 679 37.55 -9.04 10.30
CA VAL A 679 38.76 -9.26 11.16
C VAL A 679 39.87 -8.30 10.68
N MET A 680 40.15 -7.24 11.44
CA MET A 680 41.48 -6.62 11.48
C MET A 680 42.12 -6.98 12.83
N ALA A 681 42.98 -8.00 12.82
CA ALA A 681 43.98 -8.38 13.83
C ALA A 681 44.63 -9.68 13.30
N ASN A 682 45.90 -9.80 12.95
CA ASN A 682 47.11 -9.21 13.51
C ASN A 682 48.10 -8.79 12.40
N TRP A 683 48.59 -7.56 12.47
CA TRP A 683 49.89 -7.20 11.89
C TRP A 683 50.86 -6.94 13.05
N VAL A 684 51.44 -8.00 13.62
CA VAL A 684 52.69 -7.91 14.40
C VAL A 684 53.50 -9.20 14.21
N LYS A 685 54.59 -9.05 13.45
CA LYS A 685 55.92 -9.71 13.49
C LYS A 685 56.05 -11.11 14.14
N SER A 686 56.60 -12.07 13.38
CA SER A 686 57.94 -12.63 13.64
C SER A 686 58.49 -13.51 12.47
N LYS A 687 59.68 -13.10 12.00
CA LYS A 687 60.84 -13.85 11.45
C LYS A 687 60.64 -15.17 10.68
N SER A 688 61.06 -15.14 9.41
CA SER A 688 62.38 -15.67 8.98
C SER A 688 62.93 -14.78 7.88
#